data_AF-A0A958AAY9-F1
#
_entry.id   AF-A0A958AAY9-F1
#
_cell.length_a   1.000
_cell.length_b   1.000
_cell.length_c   1.000
_cell.angle_alpha   90.00
_cell.angle_beta   90.00
_cell.angle_gamma   90.00
#
_symmetry.space_group_name_H-M   'P 1'
#
loop_
_entity.id
_entity.type
_entity.pdbx_description
1 polymer ?
#
loop_
_entity_poly.entity_id
_entity_poly.type
_entity_poly.pdbx_seq_one_letter_code
_entity_poly.pdbx_strand_id
1 'polypeptide(L)'
;MSAHYYLESIRTLLIEGFSEEELRSFCFDRLDFRDVYNYLSENSGKSQIVHRIIEYADRRELFEPLLAWAKEKNPAKYEKHKPYWSTPPPTIPSNDHETPKKTEGLLQQVIEEIEEIKELIEEDLDKAIRRWWGFKQMTLNQDDEGGVWRNADLLKKLKDVWTYEIKDLDWQLELLKKAIDYYYKDNINGAVERATLIDKINPGDRSKAAISAKLLVAFMKNDNQQIVNLAQEVEPLPVVEAIWWLYTFKDVEFSIIVKPIVAKTLSILAGQSEAVQYVHQMLHLSIDGQSLLGDQNFDPAPLQELARESPEQYHRELAYDLLLWRQAGYGWPPLWSDGLSWPPKRNTPVTVWLKEVISHSLSYNPFEIRKAELEPNLFNLFVSESFWALNDDLWRIPQAAILFGEQGGGKTTIAFMLVREHRETRPDISKKRVFPVYFPLEINPSSEIAPSFFLDALANALARDLKDFLVLNPYTFLDHHENKKFAIAALLTYSAGSTKALETALKRTSLSNHTTGKWLIDQMIQNSYDLHPGPKLAKMDKIEILQQARPLGFDHTCILVDLKVNADTQKFNSTTANHLQPFLELMMPLARAKTYVNLFLPLDFKAYLSIPVGIMVDELTWTPADLEKLVGARLIEASKGQIVSFSQLFDRDVLEEDITRLVRVAGNSPGTLLKLINQLIELQADKTPFSKIDLDTLETVLKSANSEEGPPL
;
A
#
# COMPACT_ATOMS: atom_id res chain seq x y z
N MET A 1 23.03 14.60 20.12
CA MET A 1 23.05 13.20 20.62
C MET A 1 21.71 12.94 21.25
N SER A 2 20.88 12.08 20.66
CA SER A 2 19.56 11.74 21.20
C SER A 2 19.74 10.89 22.47
N ALA A 3 19.09 11.27 23.56
CA ALA A 3 19.06 10.48 24.77
C ALA A 3 18.25 9.20 24.52
N HIS A 4 18.78 8.03 24.91
CA HIS A 4 18.03 6.79 24.81
C HIS A 4 17.13 6.64 26.04
N TYR A 5 15.82 6.73 25.86
CA TYR A 5 14.83 6.65 26.94
C TYR A 5 14.47 5.19 27.26
N TYR A 6 14.27 4.88 28.56
CA TYR A 6 13.78 3.59 29.04
C TYR A 6 12.24 3.62 29.06
N LEU A 7 11.62 3.29 27.91
CA LEU A 7 10.16 3.38 27.73
C LEU A 7 9.37 2.57 28.76
N GLU A 8 9.91 1.46 29.25
CA GLU A 8 9.31 0.63 30.29
C GLU A 8 9.21 1.38 31.62
N SER A 9 10.29 2.02 32.07
CA SER A 9 10.32 2.87 33.27
C SER A 9 9.32 4.02 33.18
N ILE A 10 9.24 4.67 32.00
CA ILE A 10 8.31 5.79 31.75
C ILE A 10 6.86 5.29 31.76
N ARG A 11 6.58 4.13 31.14
CA ARG A 11 5.25 3.51 31.15
C ARG A 11 4.81 3.17 32.56
N THR A 12 5.66 2.51 33.34
CA THR A 12 5.35 2.13 34.72
C THR A 12 5.17 3.35 35.61
N LEU A 13 6.00 4.40 35.43
CA LEU A 13 5.80 5.70 36.10
C LEU A 13 4.41 6.26 35.82
N LEU A 14 3.99 6.33 34.56
CA LEU A 14 2.71 6.94 34.19
C LEU A 14 1.52 6.09 34.67
N ILE A 15 1.64 4.75 34.60
CA ILE A 15 0.60 3.82 35.07
C ILE A 15 0.48 3.82 36.60
N GLU A 16 1.58 3.85 37.35
CA GLU A 16 1.52 3.84 38.82
C GLU A 16 1.35 5.23 39.44
N GLY A 17 1.77 6.27 38.71
CA GLY A 17 1.95 7.63 39.24
C GLY A 17 0.74 8.54 39.12
N PHE A 18 -0.15 8.28 38.16
CA PHE A 18 -1.25 9.19 37.82
C PHE A 18 -2.52 8.40 37.60
N SER A 19 -3.68 8.96 37.89
CA SER A 19 -4.99 8.43 37.54
C SER A 19 -5.29 8.62 36.04
N GLU A 20 -6.36 7.99 35.55
CA GLU A 20 -6.81 8.21 34.17
C GLU A 20 -7.19 9.68 33.91
N GLU A 21 -7.91 10.29 34.85
CA GLU A 21 -8.34 11.68 34.76
C GLU A 21 -7.16 12.66 34.73
N GLU A 22 -6.12 12.42 35.56
CA GLU A 22 -4.90 13.24 35.56
C GLU A 22 -4.14 13.15 34.24
N LEU A 23 -4.07 11.96 33.63
CA LEU A 23 -3.41 11.79 32.33
C LEU A 23 -4.20 12.46 31.20
N ARG A 24 -5.53 12.43 31.26
CA ARG A 24 -6.39 13.17 30.30
C ARG A 24 -6.24 14.68 30.48
N SER A 25 -6.24 15.17 31.72
CA SER A 25 -5.99 16.59 32.03
C SER A 25 -4.61 17.02 31.53
N PHE A 26 -3.57 16.19 31.73
CA PHE A 26 -2.24 16.46 31.18
C PHE A 26 -2.27 16.68 29.66
N CYS A 27 -2.89 15.76 28.91
CA CYS A 27 -3.00 15.90 27.47
C CYS A 27 -3.83 17.14 27.07
N PHE A 28 -4.83 17.51 27.86
CA PHE A 28 -5.65 18.70 27.58
C PHE A 28 -4.92 20.02 27.87
N ASP A 29 -4.24 20.09 29.01
CA ASP A 29 -3.63 21.32 29.57
C ASP A 29 -2.29 21.65 28.91
N ARG A 30 -1.53 20.64 28.47
CA ARG A 30 -0.23 20.85 27.82
C ARG A 30 -0.44 20.97 26.31
N LEU A 31 -0.18 22.15 25.76
CA LEU A 31 -0.28 22.42 24.32
C LEU A 31 0.47 21.39 23.49
N ASP A 32 1.67 21.00 23.91
CA ASP A 32 2.51 20.00 23.23
C ASP A 32 1.92 18.58 23.21
N PHE A 33 0.89 18.29 24.01
CA PHE A 33 0.22 16.98 24.09
C PHE A 33 -1.27 17.04 23.74
N ARG A 34 -1.76 18.19 23.25
CA ARG A 34 -3.19 18.40 22.97
C ARG A 34 -3.73 17.50 21.86
N ASP A 35 -2.90 17.16 20.90
CA ASP A 35 -3.25 16.20 19.86
C ASP A 35 -3.57 14.83 20.44
N VAL A 36 -2.81 14.37 21.45
CA VAL A 36 -3.07 13.09 22.12
C VAL A 36 -4.48 13.08 22.69
N TYR A 37 -4.88 14.16 23.37
CA TYR A 37 -6.23 14.29 23.93
C TYR A 37 -7.32 14.13 22.86
N ASN A 38 -7.14 14.75 21.70
CA ASN A 38 -8.09 14.68 20.59
C ASN A 38 -8.26 13.26 20.02
N TYR A 39 -7.25 12.39 20.19
CA TYR A 39 -7.29 10.99 19.75
C TYR A 39 -7.78 10.02 20.84
N LEU A 40 -7.96 10.46 22.10
CA LEU A 40 -8.47 9.61 23.16
C LEU A 40 -10.00 9.53 23.10
N SER A 41 -10.54 8.32 22.94
CA SER A 41 -11.97 8.08 23.17
C SER A 41 -12.32 8.26 24.66
N GLU A 42 -13.57 8.61 24.96
CA GLU A 42 -14.08 8.68 26.36
C GLU A 42 -13.88 7.37 27.11
N ASN A 43 -13.88 6.24 26.41
CA ASN A 43 -13.72 4.89 27.00
C ASN A 43 -12.28 4.36 26.96
N SER A 44 -11.30 5.18 26.58
CA SER A 44 -9.89 4.74 26.52
C SER A 44 -9.38 4.45 27.92
N GLY A 45 -9.09 3.19 28.25
CA GLY A 45 -8.58 2.86 29.56
C GLY A 45 -7.18 3.45 29.81
N LYS A 46 -6.84 3.69 31.07
CA LYS A 46 -5.53 4.20 31.52
C LYS A 46 -4.30 3.69 30.74
N SER A 47 -4.16 2.38 30.54
CA SER A 47 -3.01 1.81 29.81
C SER A 47 -2.95 2.25 28.34
N GLN A 48 -4.10 2.42 27.68
CA GLN A 48 -4.17 2.92 26.31
C GLN A 48 -3.77 4.40 26.25
N ILE A 49 -4.21 5.19 27.23
CA ILE A 49 -3.82 6.61 27.34
C ILE A 49 -2.31 6.74 27.49
N VAL A 50 -1.71 5.99 28.43
CA VAL A 50 -0.26 5.97 28.63
C VAL A 50 0.48 5.56 27.36
N HIS A 51 0.00 4.53 26.66
CA HIS A 51 0.60 4.09 25.41
C HIS A 51 0.62 5.19 24.35
N ARG A 52 -0.50 5.92 24.19
CA ARG A 52 -0.60 7.05 23.24
C ARG A 52 0.30 8.22 23.61
N ILE A 53 0.40 8.56 24.90
CA ILE A 53 1.31 9.62 25.38
C ILE A 53 2.76 9.26 25.04
N ILE A 54 3.18 8.02 25.28
CA ILE A 54 4.55 7.57 25.01
C ILE A 54 4.83 7.52 23.50
N GLU A 55 3.93 6.96 22.71
CA GLU A 55 4.04 6.91 21.24
C GLU A 55 4.17 8.33 20.66
N TYR A 56 3.36 9.27 21.15
CA TYR A 56 3.41 10.67 20.71
C TYR A 56 4.71 11.37 21.17
N ALA A 57 5.13 11.16 22.42
CA ALA A 57 6.35 11.75 22.95
C ALA A 57 7.60 11.27 22.22
N ASP A 58 7.65 10.00 21.82
CA ASP A 58 8.75 9.43 21.06
C ASP A 58 8.86 10.06 19.66
N ARG A 59 7.72 10.13 18.93
CA ARG A 59 7.67 10.69 17.57
C ARG A 59 8.02 12.18 17.50
N ARG A 60 7.78 12.93 18.57
CA ARG A 60 7.95 14.39 18.61
C ARG A 60 9.13 14.84 19.48
N GLU A 61 9.93 13.91 19.99
CA GLU A 61 11.03 14.16 20.94
C GLU A 61 10.59 14.92 22.21
N LEU A 62 9.37 14.65 22.71
CA LEU A 62 8.74 15.34 23.85
C LEU A 62 8.86 14.59 25.19
N PHE A 63 9.84 13.68 25.35
CA PHE A 63 10.03 12.97 26.62
C PHE A 63 10.46 13.89 27.77
N GLU A 64 11.27 14.91 27.51
CA GLU A 64 11.68 15.87 28.54
C GLU A 64 10.50 16.62 29.17
N PRO A 65 9.59 17.27 28.41
CA PRO A 65 8.44 17.96 28.99
C PRO A 65 7.47 17.00 29.71
N LEU A 66 7.31 15.76 29.22
CA LEU A 66 6.53 14.72 29.88
C LEU A 66 7.11 14.35 31.25
N LEU A 67 8.42 14.11 31.31
CA LEU A 67 9.11 13.74 32.54
C LEU A 67 9.19 14.92 33.53
N ALA A 68 9.33 16.15 33.04
CA ALA A 68 9.28 17.36 33.85
C ALA A 68 7.90 17.52 34.53
N TRP A 69 6.82 17.33 33.77
CA TRP A 69 5.46 17.35 34.32
C TRP A 69 5.26 16.24 35.36
N ALA A 70 5.71 15.01 35.07
CA ALA A 70 5.56 13.90 36.00
C ALA A 70 6.32 14.13 37.31
N LYS A 71 7.53 14.73 37.24
CA LYS A 71 8.34 15.11 38.39
C LYS A 71 7.67 16.19 39.24
N GLU A 72 7.04 17.18 38.61
CA GLU A 72 6.32 18.26 39.28
C GLU A 72 5.08 17.74 40.00
N LYS A 73 4.27 16.91 39.33
CA LYS A 73 2.99 16.44 39.85
C LYS A 73 3.10 15.29 40.85
N ASN A 74 4.03 14.36 40.66
CA ASN A 74 4.22 13.24 41.57
C ASN A 74 5.72 12.92 41.77
N PRO A 75 6.45 13.76 42.53
CA PRO A 75 7.90 13.61 42.71
C PRO A 75 8.28 12.27 43.36
N ALA A 76 7.44 11.74 44.26
CA ALA A 76 7.73 10.48 44.94
C ALA A 76 7.74 9.28 43.97
N LYS A 77 6.74 9.18 43.09
CA LYS A 77 6.70 8.14 42.05
C LYS A 77 7.76 8.37 40.98
N TYR A 78 8.02 9.63 40.64
CA TYR A 78 9.12 9.99 39.72
C TYR A 78 10.49 9.54 40.25
N GLU A 79 10.77 9.65 41.55
CA GLU A 79 12.04 9.15 42.09
C GLU A 79 12.07 7.62 42.15
N LYS A 80 10.93 6.96 42.42
CA LYS A 80 10.82 5.49 42.51
C LYS A 80 11.17 4.77 41.19
N HIS A 81 10.79 5.33 40.05
CA HIS A 81 10.89 4.64 38.74
C HIS A 81 12.11 5.03 37.90
N LYS A 82 13.10 5.72 38.49
CA LYS A 82 14.40 5.94 37.82
C LYS A 82 15.13 4.60 37.57
N PRO A 83 15.98 4.50 36.53
CA PRO A 83 16.33 5.53 35.55
C PRO A 83 15.34 5.63 34.38
N TYR A 84 15.25 6.82 33.77
CA TYR A 84 14.37 7.11 32.60
C TYR A 84 15.12 7.24 31.28
N TRP A 85 16.43 7.49 31.33
CA TRP A 85 17.30 7.50 30.17
C TRP A 85 18.65 6.92 30.58
N SER A 86 19.35 6.31 29.62
CA SER A 86 20.74 5.95 29.85
C SER A 86 21.59 7.21 29.74
N THR A 87 22.37 7.51 30.79
CA THR A 87 23.53 8.38 30.58
C THR A 87 24.51 7.55 29.75
N PRO A 88 25.03 8.02 28.60
CA PRO A 88 26.03 7.27 27.86
C PRO A 88 27.15 6.90 28.84
N PRO A 89 27.47 5.61 29.00
CA PRO A 89 28.31 5.17 30.11
C PRO A 89 29.68 5.83 29.98
N PRO A 90 30.26 6.38 31.07
CA PRO A 90 31.71 6.54 31.11
C PRO A 90 32.30 5.13 30.97
N THR A 91 33.06 4.92 29.91
CA THR A 91 33.76 3.65 29.62
C THR A 91 34.62 3.28 30.82
N ILE A 92 34.30 2.17 31.53
CA ILE A 92 35.17 1.41 32.46
C ILE A 92 34.45 0.11 32.91
N PRO A 93 35.18 -0.98 33.26
CA PRO A 93 34.83 -2.37 32.94
C PRO A 93 34.07 -3.16 34.02
N SER A 94 33.56 -4.31 33.57
CA SER A 94 32.69 -5.29 34.22
C SER A 94 33.17 -5.83 35.57
N ASN A 95 32.22 -6.05 36.50
CA ASN A 95 32.20 -7.27 37.32
C ASN A 95 30.82 -7.56 37.92
N ASP A 96 30.51 -8.87 37.95
CA ASP A 96 29.30 -9.54 38.43
C ASP A 96 29.15 -9.55 39.97
N HIS A 97 27.92 -9.67 40.48
CA HIS A 97 27.48 -10.80 41.33
C HIS A 97 26.02 -10.70 41.87
N GLU A 98 25.39 -11.89 41.98
CA GLU A 98 24.25 -12.35 42.81
C GLU A 98 22.81 -12.43 42.26
N THR A 99 22.42 -13.63 41.76
CA THR A 99 21.10 -14.30 42.00
C THR A 99 21.10 -15.79 41.53
N PRO A 100 21.53 -16.80 42.33
CA PRO A 100 21.58 -18.20 41.86
C PRO A 100 20.34 -19.08 42.18
N LYS A 101 19.67 -18.90 43.32
CA LYS A 101 18.77 -19.97 43.86
C LYS A 101 17.39 -20.11 43.22
N LYS A 102 16.82 -19.07 42.62
CA LYS A 102 15.50 -19.14 41.95
C LYS A 102 15.59 -19.80 40.57
N THR A 103 16.78 -19.75 39.99
CA THR A 103 17.11 -20.17 38.62
C THR A 103 17.24 -21.70 38.51
N GLU A 104 17.72 -22.38 39.56
CA GLU A 104 17.87 -23.84 39.57
C GLU A 104 16.52 -24.58 39.63
N GLY A 105 15.55 -24.10 40.42
CA GLY A 105 14.24 -24.75 40.52
C GLY A 105 13.44 -24.70 39.22
N LEU A 106 13.60 -23.62 38.46
CA LEU A 106 12.89 -23.42 37.20
C LEU A 106 13.53 -24.25 36.06
N LEU A 107 14.86 -24.42 36.10
CA LEU A 107 15.56 -25.34 35.20
C LEU A 107 15.11 -26.79 35.43
N GLN A 108 14.95 -27.20 36.69
CA GLN A 108 14.49 -28.55 37.02
C GLN A 108 13.07 -28.82 36.49
N GLN A 109 12.16 -27.84 36.62
CA GLN A 109 10.79 -27.95 36.09
C GLN A 109 10.77 -28.07 34.55
N VAL A 110 11.65 -27.32 33.86
CA VAL A 110 11.78 -27.42 32.40
C VAL A 110 12.29 -28.80 31.97
N ILE A 111 13.22 -29.38 32.72
CA ILE A 111 13.76 -30.72 32.45
C ILE A 111 12.66 -31.78 32.62
N GLU A 112 11.89 -31.73 33.71
CA GLU A 112 10.80 -32.68 33.98
C GLU A 112 9.71 -32.64 32.89
N GLU A 113 9.33 -31.45 32.43
CA GLU A 113 8.30 -31.32 31.39
C GLU A 113 8.79 -31.80 30.02
N ILE A 114 10.10 -31.67 29.74
CA ILE A 114 10.72 -32.22 28.53
C ILE A 114 10.73 -33.75 28.58
N GLU A 115 11.03 -34.36 29.72
CA GLU A 115 11.02 -35.82 29.89
C GLU A 115 9.60 -36.40 29.76
N GLU A 116 8.58 -35.75 30.34
CA GLU A 116 7.18 -36.20 30.19
C GLU A 116 6.72 -36.11 28.72
N ILE A 117 7.13 -35.07 27.99
CA ILE A 117 6.84 -34.95 26.57
C ILE A 117 7.54 -36.05 25.77
N LYS A 118 8.77 -36.45 26.12
CA LYS A 118 9.47 -37.58 25.49
C LYS A 118 8.72 -38.90 25.68
N GLU A 119 8.27 -39.20 26.90
CA GLU A 119 7.48 -40.42 27.16
C GLU A 119 6.16 -40.42 26.37
N LEU A 120 5.46 -39.28 26.35
CA LEU A 120 4.19 -39.15 25.61
C LEU A 120 4.35 -39.30 24.10
N ILE A 121 5.51 -38.98 23.54
CA ILE A 121 5.75 -39.12 22.11
C ILE A 121 5.75 -40.60 21.69
N GLU A 122 6.28 -41.49 22.52
CA GLU A 122 6.30 -42.93 22.25
C GLU A 122 4.91 -43.56 22.39
N GLU A 123 4.07 -43.00 23.26
CA GLU A 123 2.73 -43.52 23.56
C GLU A 123 1.61 -42.91 22.69
N ASP A 124 1.59 -41.58 22.50
CA ASP A 124 0.52 -40.81 21.86
C ASP A 124 1.01 -39.43 21.36
N LEU A 125 1.39 -39.38 20.08
CA LEU A 125 1.95 -38.19 19.41
C LEU A 125 1.04 -36.96 19.46
N ASP A 126 -0.28 -37.15 19.35
CA ASP A 126 -1.24 -36.03 19.38
C ASP A 126 -1.37 -35.43 20.78
N LYS A 127 -1.21 -36.24 21.83
CA LYS A 127 -1.16 -35.78 23.21
C LYS A 127 0.16 -35.05 23.51
N ALA A 128 1.27 -35.55 22.98
CA ALA A 128 2.57 -34.88 23.06
C ALA A 128 2.58 -33.50 22.39
N ILE A 129 2.03 -33.36 21.18
CA ILE A 129 1.94 -32.07 20.47
C ILE A 129 1.14 -31.05 21.27
N ARG A 130 0.02 -31.47 21.88
CA ARG A 130 -0.80 -30.61 22.74
C ARG A 130 -0.08 -30.21 24.01
N ARG A 131 0.66 -31.13 24.63
CA ARG A 131 1.49 -30.86 25.83
C ARG A 131 2.64 -29.89 25.52
N TRP A 132 3.31 -30.07 24.38
CA TRP A 132 4.36 -29.16 23.89
C TRP A 132 3.84 -27.76 23.62
N TRP A 133 2.68 -27.63 22.96
CA TRP A 133 2.05 -26.32 22.77
C TRP A 133 1.68 -25.66 24.10
N GLY A 134 1.19 -26.42 25.07
CA GLY A 134 0.94 -25.93 26.44
C GLY A 134 2.22 -25.43 27.12
N PHE A 135 3.31 -26.19 27.04
CA PHE A 135 4.61 -25.83 27.59
C PHE A 135 5.22 -24.58 26.92
N LYS A 136 5.10 -24.48 25.59
CA LYS A 136 5.53 -23.29 24.81
C LYS A 136 4.72 -22.05 25.17
N GLN A 137 3.42 -22.18 25.38
CA GLN A 137 2.57 -21.07 25.82
C GLN A 137 2.86 -20.67 27.28
N MET A 138 3.14 -21.62 28.16
CA MET A 138 3.56 -21.35 29.54
C MET A 138 4.88 -20.57 29.61
N THR A 139 5.85 -20.93 28.76
CA THR A 139 7.16 -20.28 28.70
C THR A 139 7.13 -18.91 28.02
N LEU A 140 6.25 -18.70 27.03
CA LEU A 140 6.00 -17.39 26.42
C LEU A 140 5.24 -16.43 27.34
N ASN A 141 4.28 -16.93 28.12
CA ASN A 141 3.52 -16.08 29.04
C ASN A 141 4.31 -15.67 30.30
N GLN A 142 5.42 -16.36 30.63
CA GLN A 142 6.33 -15.96 31.72
C GLN A 142 7.35 -14.90 31.29
N ASP A 143 7.49 -14.62 30.00
CA ASP A 143 8.37 -13.56 29.48
C ASP A 143 7.82 -12.14 29.74
N ASP A 144 6.49 -12.01 29.91
CA ASP A 144 5.83 -10.75 30.25
C ASP A 144 6.06 -10.32 31.72
N GLU A 145 6.52 -11.22 32.59
CA GLU A 145 6.87 -10.93 33.99
C GLU A 145 8.39 -10.81 34.24
N GLY A 146 9.20 -10.70 33.17
CA GLY A 146 10.63 -10.41 33.26
C GLY A 146 11.51 -11.56 33.79
N GLY A 147 11.00 -12.79 33.82
CA GLY A 147 11.71 -13.95 34.34
C GLY A 147 12.29 -14.87 33.26
N VAL A 148 13.46 -15.44 33.53
CA VAL A 148 14.05 -16.63 32.86
C VAL A 148 14.86 -16.35 31.59
N TRP A 149 14.31 -15.73 30.54
CA TRP A 149 15.00 -15.66 29.23
C TRP A 149 16.05 -14.55 29.09
N ARG A 150 16.17 -13.64 30.06
CA ARG A 150 17.26 -12.63 30.08
C ARG A 150 18.56 -13.11 30.74
N ASN A 151 18.56 -14.30 31.35
CA ASN A 151 19.76 -14.88 31.96
C ASN A 151 20.58 -15.61 30.89
N ALA A 152 21.63 -14.95 30.38
CA ALA A 152 22.48 -15.47 29.30
C ALA A 152 23.10 -16.84 29.62
N ASP A 153 23.38 -17.13 30.90
CA ASP A 153 23.91 -18.42 31.34
C ASP A 153 22.85 -19.53 31.35
N LEU A 154 21.61 -19.21 31.75
CA LEU A 154 20.49 -20.15 31.63
C LEU A 154 20.15 -20.41 30.16
N LEU A 155 20.16 -19.37 29.32
CA LEU A 155 19.90 -19.48 27.89
C LEU A 155 20.99 -20.29 27.18
N LYS A 156 22.23 -20.19 27.66
CA LYS A 156 23.35 -21.04 27.25
C LYS A 156 23.17 -22.49 27.72
N LYS A 157 22.81 -22.74 28.98
CA LYS A 157 22.53 -24.09 29.50
C LYS A 157 21.33 -24.75 28.83
N LEU A 158 20.25 -24.01 28.58
CA LEU A 158 19.08 -24.47 27.82
C LEU A 158 19.46 -24.75 26.37
N LYS A 159 20.28 -23.90 25.74
CA LYS A 159 20.86 -24.20 24.42
C LYS A 159 21.71 -25.45 24.46
N ASP A 160 22.52 -25.67 25.48
CA ASP A 160 23.38 -26.85 25.58
C ASP A 160 22.54 -28.13 25.74
N VAL A 161 21.49 -28.13 26.59
CA VAL A 161 20.52 -29.24 26.72
C VAL A 161 19.76 -29.47 25.40
N TRP A 162 19.32 -28.40 24.74
CA TRP A 162 18.65 -28.44 23.43
C TRP A 162 19.58 -28.98 22.32
N THR A 163 20.88 -28.71 22.40
CA THR A 163 21.87 -29.10 21.39
C THR A 163 22.37 -30.55 21.58
N TYR A 164 22.35 -31.07 22.81
CA TYR A 164 22.91 -32.38 23.15
C TYR A 164 21.88 -33.52 23.30
N GLU A 165 20.65 -33.28 23.79
CA GLU A 165 19.75 -34.38 24.19
C GLU A 165 18.37 -34.42 23.49
N ILE A 166 17.95 -33.36 22.79
CA ILE A 166 16.68 -33.31 22.05
C ILE A 166 16.97 -33.34 20.55
N LYS A 167 17.68 -34.38 20.10
CA LYS A 167 18.07 -34.55 18.69
C LYS A 167 17.12 -35.41 17.85
N ASP A 168 16.10 -36.03 18.44
CA ASP A 168 15.31 -37.04 17.73
C ASP A 168 13.83 -36.75 17.52
N LEU A 169 13.29 -35.62 18.00
CA LEU A 169 11.85 -35.35 17.90
C LEU A 169 11.51 -34.00 17.27
N ASP A 170 11.84 -33.91 15.98
CA ASP A 170 11.16 -33.05 14.98
C ASP A 170 11.81 -33.24 13.59
N TRP A 171 12.08 -34.48 13.17
CA TRP A 171 13.07 -34.70 12.11
C TRP A 171 12.69 -34.06 10.75
N GLN A 172 11.41 -34.01 10.34
CA GLN A 172 11.03 -33.44 9.03
C GLN A 172 10.93 -31.90 9.03
N LEU A 173 10.40 -31.29 10.09
CA LEU A 173 10.23 -29.84 10.19
C LEU A 173 11.55 -29.14 10.56
N GLU A 174 12.36 -29.77 11.41
CA GLU A 174 13.67 -29.26 11.83
C GLU A 174 14.75 -29.51 10.77
N LEU A 175 14.66 -30.57 9.94
CA LEU A 175 15.56 -30.69 8.77
C LEU A 175 15.35 -29.58 7.77
N LEU A 176 14.09 -29.21 7.52
CA LEU A 176 13.77 -28.18 6.54
C LEU A 176 14.18 -26.79 7.06
N LYS A 177 13.90 -26.49 8.34
CA LYS A 177 14.43 -25.28 9.01
C LYS A 177 15.95 -25.23 9.01
N LYS A 178 16.64 -26.34 9.31
CA LYS A 178 18.11 -26.39 9.29
C LYS A 178 18.69 -26.35 7.87
N ALA A 179 17.99 -26.84 6.85
CA ALA A 179 18.40 -26.69 5.45
C ALA A 179 18.30 -25.21 5.02
N ILE A 180 17.26 -24.50 5.47
CA ILE A 180 17.08 -23.06 5.27
C ILE A 180 18.13 -22.24 6.05
N ASP A 181 18.41 -22.57 7.32
CA ASP A 181 19.47 -21.94 8.12
C ASP A 181 20.89 -22.15 7.54
N TYR A 182 21.14 -23.28 6.87
CA TYR A 182 22.42 -23.55 6.19
C TYR A 182 22.57 -22.75 4.88
N TYR A 183 21.46 -22.43 4.21
CA TYR A 183 21.44 -21.55 3.05
C TYR A 183 21.84 -20.12 3.43
N TYR A 184 21.37 -19.60 4.57
CA TYR A 184 21.79 -18.32 5.15
C TYR A 184 23.25 -18.29 5.66
N LYS A 185 23.91 -19.45 5.76
CA LYS A 185 25.32 -19.59 6.15
C LYS A 185 26.24 -20.01 5.00
N ASP A 186 25.92 -19.60 3.76
CA ASP A 186 26.71 -19.82 2.54
C ASP A 186 26.89 -21.28 2.09
N ASN A 187 26.06 -22.23 2.53
CA ASN A 187 26.25 -23.64 2.18
C ASN A 187 24.99 -24.30 1.57
N ILE A 188 24.72 -23.92 0.31
CA ILE A 188 23.73 -24.52 -0.59
C ILE A 188 23.87 -26.05 -0.67
N ASN A 189 25.10 -26.59 -0.61
CA ASN A 189 25.33 -28.03 -0.68
C ASN A 189 24.77 -28.76 0.55
N GLY A 190 24.78 -28.15 1.75
CA GLY A 190 24.22 -28.72 2.97
C GLY A 190 22.69 -28.80 2.97
N ALA A 191 22.02 -27.81 2.35
CA ALA A 191 20.57 -27.84 2.15
C ALA A 191 20.16 -28.94 1.16
N VAL A 192 20.93 -29.06 0.06
CA VAL A 192 20.74 -30.10 -0.97
C VAL A 192 20.98 -31.50 -0.41
N GLU A 193 22.05 -31.73 0.37
CA GLU A 193 22.36 -33.03 0.97
C GLU A 193 21.25 -33.52 1.92
N ARG A 194 20.67 -32.61 2.72
CA ARG A 194 19.62 -32.97 3.69
C ARG A 194 18.28 -33.26 3.04
N ALA A 195 17.87 -32.48 2.03
CA ALA A 195 16.67 -32.80 1.28
C ALA A 195 16.83 -34.07 0.42
N THR A 196 18.05 -34.35 -0.07
CA THR A 196 18.40 -35.65 -0.68
C THR A 196 18.36 -36.81 0.32
N LEU A 197 18.69 -36.57 1.59
CA LEU A 197 18.60 -37.55 2.67
C LEU A 197 17.14 -37.91 3.01
N ILE A 198 16.23 -36.92 2.98
CA ILE A 198 14.77 -37.12 3.13
C ILE A 198 14.23 -38.04 2.03
N ASP A 199 14.61 -37.79 0.78
CA ASP A 199 14.22 -38.64 -0.37
C ASP A 199 14.76 -40.08 -0.22
N LYS A 200 16.01 -40.24 0.20
CA LYS A 200 16.63 -41.56 0.40
C LYS A 200 16.01 -42.37 1.55
N ILE A 201 15.52 -41.70 2.60
CA ILE A 201 14.92 -42.37 3.76
C ILE A 201 13.50 -42.86 3.45
N ASN A 202 12.80 -42.25 2.50
CA ASN A 202 11.44 -42.65 2.14
C ASN A 202 11.16 -42.54 0.62
N PRO A 203 11.82 -43.37 -0.22
CA PRO A 203 11.80 -43.23 -1.68
C PRO A 203 10.43 -43.50 -2.35
N GLY A 204 9.42 -43.92 -1.58
CA GLY A 204 8.04 -44.13 -2.04
C GLY A 204 6.98 -43.25 -1.37
N ASP A 205 7.38 -42.37 -0.46
CA ASP A 205 6.43 -41.53 0.28
C ASP A 205 5.98 -40.34 -0.60
N ARG A 206 4.68 -40.31 -0.93
CA ARG A 206 4.03 -39.21 -1.66
C ARG A 206 3.57 -38.09 -0.73
N SER A 207 4.03 -38.06 0.51
CA SER A 207 3.71 -36.97 1.44
C SER A 207 4.14 -35.61 0.87
N LYS A 208 3.34 -34.57 1.17
CA LYS A 208 3.61 -33.20 0.71
C LYS A 208 5.03 -32.74 1.04
N ALA A 209 5.55 -33.14 2.21
CA ALA A 209 6.90 -32.80 2.65
C ALA A 209 8.00 -33.38 1.75
N ALA A 210 7.86 -34.63 1.29
CA ALA A 210 8.83 -35.27 0.40
C ALA A 210 8.83 -34.59 -0.98
N ILE A 211 7.65 -34.27 -1.52
CA ILE A 211 7.50 -33.54 -2.79
C ILE A 211 8.06 -32.12 -2.66
N SER A 212 7.74 -31.39 -1.58
CA SER A 212 8.31 -30.07 -1.29
C SER A 212 9.82 -30.10 -1.19
N ALA A 213 10.41 -31.11 -0.55
CA ALA A 213 11.86 -31.27 -0.44
C ALA A 213 12.52 -31.55 -1.80
N LYS A 214 11.92 -32.42 -2.63
CA LYS A 214 12.40 -32.70 -4.00
C LYS A 214 12.31 -31.47 -4.89
N LEU A 215 11.20 -30.75 -4.83
CA LEU A 215 11.00 -29.49 -5.52
C LEU A 215 12.04 -28.47 -5.06
N LEU A 216 12.25 -28.29 -3.75
CA LEU A 216 13.26 -27.37 -3.20
C LEU A 216 14.67 -27.73 -3.68
N VAL A 217 15.03 -29.01 -3.74
CA VAL A 217 16.33 -29.45 -4.28
C VAL A 217 16.47 -29.14 -5.76
N ALA A 218 15.46 -29.49 -6.55
CA ALA A 218 15.46 -29.21 -7.97
C ALA A 218 15.51 -27.70 -8.24
N PHE A 219 14.80 -26.90 -7.43
CA PHE A 219 14.85 -25.44 -7.42
C PHE A 219 16.23 -24.89 -7.09
N MET A 220 16.86 -25.35 -5.99
CA MET A 220 18.19 -24.91 -5.61
C MET A 220 19.25 -25.27 -6.65
N LYS A 221 19.04 -26.32 -7.43
CA LYS A 221 19.91 -26.72 -8.55
C LYS A 221 19.57 -26.03 -9.88
N ASN A 222 18.50 -25.24 -9.94
CA ASN A 222 17.92 -24.70 -11.17
C ASN A 222 17.63 -25.80 -12.22
N ASP A 223 17.30 -27.01 -11.75
CA ASP A 223 17.01 -28.17 -12.59
C ASP A 223 15.53 -28.17 -13.01
N ASN A 224 15.24 -27.37 -14.04
CA ASN A 224 13.90 -27.23 -14.61
C ASN A 224 13.33 -28.57 -15.10
N GLN A 225 14.17 -29.48 -15.59
CA GLN A 225 13.72 -30.77 -16.07
C GLN A 225 13.28 -31.65 -14.90
N GLN A 226 14.00 -31.63 -13.78
CA GLN A 226 13.62 -32.38 -12.59
C GLN A 226 12.30 -31.87 -12.00
N ILE A 227 12.04 -30.56 -12.03
CA ILE A 227 10.75 -29.98 -11.61
C ILE A 227 9.60 -30.48 -12.50
N VAL A 228 9.81 -30.46 -13.82
CA VAL A 228 8.84 -30.99 -14.80
C VAL A 228 8.60 -32.48 -14.58
N ASN A 229 9.65 -33.27 -14.36
CA ASN A 229 9.54 -34.69 -14.12
C ASN A 229 8.77 -34.98 -12.82
N LEU A 230 9.04 -34.25 -11.74
CA LEU A 230 8.30 -34.37 -10.47
C LEU A 230 6.83 -34.00 -10.63
N ALA A 231 6.53 -32.98 -11.43
CA ALA A 231 5.16 -32.60 -11.77
C ALA A 231 4.43 -33.67 -12.62
N GLN A 232 5.15 -34.47 -13.39
CA GLN A 232 4.60 -35.54 -14.22
C GLN A 232 4.48 -36.89 -13.47
N GLU A 233 5.36 -37.15 -12.49
CA GLU A 233 5.39 -38.39 -11.70
C GLU A 233 4.36 -38.41 -10.56
N VAL A 234 3.89 -37.23 -10.14
CA VAL A 234 2.99 -37.04 -9.00
C VAL A 234 1.69 -36.40 -9.47
N GLU A 235 0.57 -36.69 -8.80
CA GLU A 235 -0.68 -35.98 -9.06
C GLU A 235 -0.48 -34.45 -8.95
N PRO A 236 -1.07 -33.64 -9.84
CA PRO A 236 -0.81 -32.20 -9.87
C PRO A 236 -1.13 -31.45 -8.58
N LEU A 237 -2.15 -31.88 -7.84
CA LEU A 237 -2.61 -31.19 -6.62
C LEU A 237 -1.52 -31.13 -5.53
N PRO A 238 -0.91 -32.26 -5.09
CA PRO A 238 0.21 -32.24 -4.15
C PRO A 238 1.37 -31.32 -4.56
N VAL A 239 1.67 -31.21 -5.85
CA VAL A 239 2.73 -30.37 -6.39
C VAL A 239 2.36 -28.89 -6.29
N VAL A 240 1.13 -28.53 -6.67
CA VAL A 240 0.61 -27.16 -6.55
C VAL A 240 0.55 -26.73 -5.08
N GLU A 241 0.09 -27.59 -4.18
CA GLU A 241 0.06 -27.29 -2.74
C GLU A 241 1.47 -27.11 -2.15
N ALA A 242 2.44 -27.94 -2.56
CA ALA A 242 3.83 -27.81 -2.14
C ALA A 242 4.45 -26.47 -2.61
N ILE A 243 4.17 -26.07 -3.86
CA ILE A 243 4.58 -24.79 -4.43
C ILE A 243 3.95 -23.62 -3.67
N TRP A 244 2.65 -23.73 -3.37
CA TRP A 244 1.94 -22.71 -2.60
C TRP A 244 2.54 -22.52 -1.20
N TRP A 245 2.85 -23.64 -0.55
CA TRP A 245 3.45 -23.64 0.76
C TRP A 245 4.85 -22.99 0.76
N LEU A 246 5.67 -23.25 -0.26
CA LEU A 246 6.96 -22.58 -0.46
C LEU A 246 6.81 -21.08 -0.69
N TYR A 247 5.82 -20.68 -1.50
CA TYR A 247 5.57 -19.27 -1.80
C TYR A 247 5.06 -18.47 -0.60
N THR A 248 4.23 -19.09 0.23
CA THR A 248 3.66 -18.46 1.43
C THR A 248 4.62 -18.39 2.62
N PHE A 249 5.84 -18.93 2.48
CA PHE A 249 6.87 -18.86 3.51
C PHE A 249 7.41 -17.42 3.62
N LYS A 250 7.02 -16.73 4.70
CA LYS A 250 7.04 -15.25 4.85
C LYS A 250 8.39 -14.62 5.22
N ASP A 251 9.47 -15.06 4.59
CA ASP A 251 10.74 -14.34 4.69
C ASP A 251 10.93 -13.45 3.46
N VAL A 252 11.11 -12.15 3.67
CA VAL A 252 11.16 -11.13 2.61
C VAL A 252 12.32 -11.42 1.65
N GLU A 253 13.48 -11.84 2.17
CA GLU A 253 14.64 -12.21 1.35
C GLU A 253 14.38 -13.50 0.57
N PHE A 254 13.74 -14.49 1.21
CA PHE A 254 13.34 -15.74 0.56
C PHE A 254 12.35 -15.50 -0.59
N SER A 255 11.43 -14.56 -0.44
CA SER A 255 10.43 -14.24 -1.47
C SER A 255 11.06 -13.76 -2.79
N ILE A 256 12.20 -13.05 -2.75
CA ILE A 256 12.89 -12.54 -3.96
C ILE A 256 13.44 -13.70 -4.80
N ILE A 257 13.93 -14.76 -4.14
CA ILE A 257 14.56 -15.90 -4.80
C ILE A 257 13.51 -16.92 -5.23
N VAL A 258 12.50 -17.16 -4.38
CA VAL A 258 11.48 -18.19 -4.61
C VAL A 258 10.40 -17.73 -5.58
N LYS A 259 10.06 -16.44 -5.63
CA LYS A 259 9.01 -15.93 -6.50
C LYS A 259 9.26 -16.23 -8.00
N PRO A 260 10.42 -15.91 -8.60
CA PRO A 260 10.76 -16.29 -9.99
C PRO A 260 10.54 -17.77 -10.30
N ILE A 261 10.92 -18.60 -9.34
CA ILE A 261 10.96 -20.05 -9.46
C ILE A 261 9.54 -20.63 -9.40
N VAL A 262 8.76 -20.20 -8.40
CA VAL A 262 7.35 -20.54 -8.26
C VAL A 262 6.58 -20.10 -9.50
N ALA A 263 6.82 -18.87 -9.97
CA ALA A 263 6.16 -18.31 -11.14
C ALA A 263 6.41 -19.17 -12.41
N LYS A 264 7.67 -19.54 -12.66
CA LYS A 264 8.04 -20.43 -13.77
C LYS A 264 7.40 -21.83 -13.65
N THR A 265 7.35 -22.38 -12.45
CA THR A 265 6.80 -23.73 -12.24
C THR A 265 5.29 -23.76 -12.44
N LEU A 266 4.61 -22.75 -11.92
CA LEU A 266 3.18 -22.58 -12.13
C LEU A 266 2.84 -22.39 -13.60
N SER A 267 3.71 -21.73 -14.38
CA SER A 267 3.47 -21.54 -15.80
C SER A 267 3.50 -22.85 -16.59
N ILE A 268 4.38 -23.77 -16.19
CA ILE A 268 4.44 -25.14 -16.73
C ILE A 268 3.19 -25.94 -16.33
N LEU A 269 2.87 -25.95 -15.03
CA LEU A 269 1.72 -26.69 -14.50
C LEU A 269 0.40 -26.17 -15.08
N ALA A 270 0.26 -24.86 -15.23
CA ALA A 270 -0.94 -24.24 -15.79
C ALA A 270 -1.20 -24.65 -17.26
N GLY A 271 -0.17 -25.10 -17.99
CA GLY A 271 -0.33 -25.66 -19.34
C GLY A 271 -0.83 -27.10 -19.39
N GLN A 272 -0.98 -27.78 -18.24
CA GLN A 272 -1.45 -29.16 -18.18
C GLN A 272 -2.95 -29.20 -17.84
N SER A 273 -3.74 -29.93 -18.65
CA SER A 273 -5.19 -30.08 -18.47
C SER A 273 -5.59 -30.45 -17.04
N GLU A 274 -4.93 -31.43 -16.43
CA GLU A 274 -5.29 -31.92 -15.09
C GLU A 274 -4.88 -30.98 -13.95
N ALA A 275 -3.89 -30.11 -14.22
CA ALA A 275 -3.28 -29.23 -13.21
C ALA A 275 -3.85 -27.80 -13.24
N VAL A 276 -4.32 -27.34 -14.40
CA VAL A 276 -4.76 -25.94 -14.59
C VAL A 276 -5.85 -25.53 -13.61
N GLN A 277 -6.76 -26.44 -13.23
CA GLN A 277 -7.78 -26.17 -12.21
C GLN A 277 -7.19 -25.88 -10.83
N TYR A 278 -6.14 -26.61 -10.44
CA TYR A 278 -5.51 -26.44 -9.14
C TYR A 278 -4.64 -25.19 -9.12
N VAL A 279 -3.91 -24.94 -10.22
CA VAL A 279 -3.16 -23.69 -10.39
C VAL A 279 -4.12 -22.50 -10.37
N HIS A 280 -5.24 -22.57 -11.08
CA HIS A 280 -6.28 -21.55 -11.07
C HIS A 280 -6.83 -21.33 -9.66
N GLN A 281 -7.26 -22.39 -8.95
CA GLN A 281 -7.73 -22.29 -7.57
C GLN A 281 -6.67 -21.71 -6.62
N MET A 282 -5.42 -22.15 -6.72
CA MET A 282 -4.33 -21.65 -5.88
C MET A 282 -4.05 -20.16 -6.11
N LEU A 283 -3.92 -19.76 -7.39
CA LEU A 283 -3.71 -18.36 -7.78
C LEU A 283 -4.92 -17.49 -7.46
N HIS A 284 -6.11 -18.08 -7.41
CA HIS A 284 -7.34 -17.41 -7.01
C HIS A 284 -7.41 -17.19 -5.50
N LEU A 285 -7.09 -18.21 -4.69
CA LEU A 285 -7.23 -18.17 -3.24
C LEU A 285 -6.23 -17.21 -2.58
N SER A 286 -5.30 -16.64 -3.35
CA SER A 286 -4.39 -15.61 -2.87
C SER A 286 -4.12 -14.50 -3.87
N ILE A 287 -4.31 -13.28 -3.38
CA ILE A 287 -3.93 -12.01 -4.02
C ILE A 287 -2.44 -12.02 -4.42
N ASP A 288 -1.58 -12.61 -3.59
CA ASP A 288 -0.14 -12.74 -3.88
C ASP A 288 0.11 -13.78 -4.99
N GLY A 289 -0.76 -14.79 -5.07
CA GLY A 289 -0.81 -15.76 -6.16
C GLY A 289 -0.90 -15.08 -7.51
N GLN A 290 -1.85 -14.17 -7.70
CA GLN A 290 -1.97 -13.41 -8.96
C GLN A 290 -0.71 -12.60 -9.30
N SER A 291 0.07 -12.15 -8.31
CA SER A 291 1.34 -11.46 -8.55
C SER A 291 2.42 -12.35 -9.19
N LEU A 292 2.28 -13.68 -9.11
CA LEU A 292 3.12 -14.65 -9.80
C LEU A 292 2.84 -14.70 -11.30
N LEU A 293 1.59 -14.44 -11.70
CA LEU A 293 1.21 -14.35 -13.10
C LEU A 293 1.86 -13.15 -13.78
N GLY A 294 2.05 -12.04 -13.07
CA GLY A 294 2.76 -10.86 -13.58
C GLY A 294 4.29 -10.96 -13.52
N ASP A 295 4.85 -12.03 -12.97
CA ASP A 295 6.30 -12.21 -12.89
C ASP A 295 6.89 -12.47 -14.28
N GLN A 296 8.06 -11.87 -14.54
CA GLN A 296 8.80 -12.03 -15.80
C GLN A 296 9.19 -13.48 -16.09
N ASN A 297 9.30 -14.33 -15.06
CA ASN A 297 9.70 -15.73 -15.19
C ASN A 297 8.52 -16.68 -15.42
N PHE A 298 7.29 -16.22 -15.26
CA PHE A 298 6.12 -17.00 -15.66
C PHE A 298 6.03 -16.94 -17.19
N ASP A 299 5.98 -18.09 -17.86
CA ASP A 299 5.86 -18.19 -19.33
C ASP A 299 4.38 -18.38 -19.72
N PRO A 300 3.75 -17.47 -20.49
CA PRO A 300 2.35 -17.64 -20.88
C PRO A 300 2.13 -18.69 -21.97
N ALA A 301 3.18 -19.16 -22.67
CA ALA A 301 3.02 -20.05 -23.83
C ALA A 301 2.27 -21.36 -23.52
N PRO A 302 2.56 -22.09 -22.41
CA PRO A 302 1.82 -23.31 -22.08
C PRO A 302 0.32 -23.06 -21.86
N LEU A 303 -0.03 -21.93 -21.26
CA LEU A 303 -1.43 -21.51 -21.10
C LEU A 303 -2.09 -21.17 -22.45
N GLN A 304 -1.38 -20.49 -23.35
CA GLN A 304 -1.88 -20.15 -24.69
C GLN A 304 -2.14 -21.41 -25.52
N GLU A 305 -1.25 -22.39 -25.43
CA GLU A 305 -1.42 -23.70 -26.04
C GLU A 305 -2.64 -24.42 -25.48
N LEU A 306 -2.76 -24.52 -24.14
CA LEU A 306 -3.89 -25.17 -23.50
C LEU A 306 -5.22 -24.48 -23.83
N ALA A 307 -5.25 -23.14 -23.85
CA ALA A 307 -6.42 -22.34 -24.23
C ALA A 307 -6.88 -22.59 -25.69
N ARG A 308 -5.94 -22.90 -26.58
CA ARG A 308 -6.18 -23.14 -28.01
C ARG A 308 -6.50 -24.60 -28.31
N GLU A 309 -5.81 -25.54 -27.68
CA GLU A 309 -5.72 -26.93 -28.12
C GLU A 309 -6.37 -27.94 -27.17
N SER A 310 -6.68 -27.56 -25.92
CA SER A 310 -7.34 -28.50 -25.00
C SER A 310 -8.64 -29.02 -25.60
N PRO A 311 -8.93 -30.33 -25.59
CA PRO A 311 -10.21 -30.87 -26.07
C PRO A 311 -11.37 -30.46 -25.15
N GLU A 312 -11.10 -30.30 -23.86
CA GLU A 312 -12.09 -29.96 -22.84
C GLU A 312 -12.30 -28.44 -22.76
N GLN A 313 -13.54 -28.00 -22.96
CA GLN A 313 -13.92 -26.59 -22.90
C GLN A 313 -13.59 -25.95 -21.54
N TYR A 314 -13.78 -26.69 -20.46
CA TYR A 314 -13.48 -26.24 -19.10
C TYR A 314 -12.01 -25.82 -18.94
N HIS A 315 -11.06 -26.65 -19.38
CA HIS A 315 -9.64 -26.32 -19.31
C HIS A 315 -9.25 -25.16 -20.23
N ARG A 316 -9.87 -25.05 -21.42
CA ARG A 316 -9.65 -23.88 -22.30
C ARG A 316 -10.06 -22.60 -21.58
N GLU A 317 -11.22 -22.59 -20.92
CA GLU A 317 -11.74 -21.44 -20.18
C GLU A 317 -10.84 -21.07 -19.00
N LEU A 318 -10.41 -22.04 -18.18
CA LEU A 318 -9.47 -21.78 -17.09
C LEU A 318 -8.13 -21.22 -17.58
N ALA A 319 -7.62 -21.73 -18.71
CA ALA A 319 -6.40 -21.23 -19.30
C ALA A 319 -6.55 -19.79 -19.82
N TYR A 320 -7.68 -19.48 -20.47
CA TYR A 320 -8.04 -18.12 -20.86
C TYR A 320 -8.16 -17.19 -19.65
N ASP A 321 -8.79 -17.61 -18.56
CA ASP A 321 -8.93 -16.83 -17.34
C ASP A 321 -7.55 -16.51 -16.74
N LEU A 322 -6.63 -17.48 -16.65
CA LEU A 322 -5.26 -17.25 -16.18
C LEU A 322 -4.45 -16.33 -17.09
N LEU A 323 -4.62 -16.42 -18.41
CA LEU A 323 -4.00 -15.50 -19.37
C LEU A 323 -4.53 -14.08 -19.22
N LEU A 324 -5.84 -13.92 -19.00
CA LEU A 324 -6.47 -12.63 -18.72
C LEU A 324 -5.91 -12.04 -17.42
N TRP A 325 -5.82 -12.84 -16.34
CA TRP A 325 -5.23 -12.40 -15.07
C TRP A 325 -3.76 -12.01 -15.21
N ARG A 326 -2.98 -12.77 -15.98
CA ARG A 326 -1.58 -12.42 -16.26
C ARG A 326 -1.43 -11.09 -16.98
N GLN A 327 -2.26 -10.87 -18.01
CA GLN A 327 -2.27 -9.59 -18.73
C GLN A 327 -2.73 -8.44 -17.83
N ALA A 328 -3.55 -8.73 -16.81
CA ALA A 328 -4.19 -7.73 -15.97
C ALA A 328 -3.46 -7.42 -14.64
N GLY A 329 -2.75 -8.36 -14.02
CA GLY A 329 -2.51 -8.32 -12.56
C GLY A 329 -3.84 -8.35 -11.80
N TYR A 330 -3.94 -7.74 -10.61
CA TYR A 330 -5.23 -7.11 -10.29
C TYR A 330 -5.42 -6.08 -11.38
N GLY A 331 -6.32 -6.38 -12.32
CA GLY A 331 -6.65 -5.44 -13.37
C GLY A 331 -7.27 -4.25 -12.68
N TRP A 332 -6.47 -3.21 -12.49
CA TRP A 332 -7.02 -1.92 -12.14
C TRP A 332 -7.47 -1.30 -13.44
N PRO A 333 -8.69 -0.75 -13.49
CA PRO A 333 -9.07 0.03 -14.65
C PRO A 333 -8.04 1.14 -14.84
N PRO A 334 -7.66 1.46 -16.08
CA PRO A 334 -6.77 2.59 -16.31
C PRO A 334 -7.34 3.80 -15.57
N LEU A 335 -6.47 4.54 -14.88
CA LEU A 335 -6.88 5.74 -14.13
C LEU A 335 -7.60 6.76 -15.03
N TRP A 336 -7.34 6.66 -16.32
CA TRP A 336 -7.92 7.41 -17.42
C TRP A 336 -8.87 6.50 -18.20
N SER A 337 -10.18 6.77 -18.10
CA SER A 337 -11.18 6.16 -18.98
C SER A 337 -11.22 6.92 -20.32
N ASP A 338 -10.88 6.21 -21.38
CA ASP A 338 -11.27 6.43 -22.78
C ASP A 338 -10.85 7.73 -23.50
N GLY A 339 -10.04 7.56 -24.54
CA GLY A 339 -10.30 8.23 -25.83
C GLY A 339 -9.36 9.35 -26.26
N LEU A 340 -8.45 9.82 -25.41
CA LEU A 340 -7.45 10.77 -25.86
C LEU A 340 -6.34 10.01 -26.59
N SER A 341 -6.39 10.06 -27.92
CA SER A 341 -5.33 9.57 -28.80
C SER A 341 -4.02 10.24 -28.39
N TRP A 342 -3.20 9.52 -27.64
CA TRP A 342 -1.83 9.93 -27.37
C TRP A 342 -0.95 9.48 -28.55
N PRO A 343 0.03 10.30 -28.96
CA PRO A 343 0.31 11.67 -28.51
C PRO A 343 -0.72 12.69 -29.04
N PRO A 344 -0.92 13.84 -28.36
CA PRO A 344 -1.74 14.94 -28.88
C PRO A 344 -1.31 15.33 -30.29
N LYS A 345 -2.23 15.93 -31.07
CA LYS A 345 -1.95 16.40 -32.43
C LYS A 345 -0.76 17.36 -32.38
N ARG A 346 0.36 16.94 -32.97
CA ARG A 346 1.63 17.65 -33.01
C ARG A 346 1.45 19.09 -33.51
N ASN A 347 1.80 20.07 -32.69
CA ASN A 347 2.02 21.43 -33.17
C ASN A 347 3.28 21.42 -34.06
N THR A 348 3.10 21.62 -35.37
CA THR A 348 4.17 21.39 -36.37
C THR A 348 5.41 22.28 -36.13
N PRO A 349 5.30 23.60 -35.89
CA PRO A 349 6.46 24.47 -35.62
C PRO A 349 7.27 24.03 -34.39
N VAL A 350 6.63 23.77 -33.26
CA VAL A 350 7.32 23.31 -32.03
C VAL A 350 8.00 21.97 -32.27
N THR A 351 7.35 21.05 -32.96
CA THR A 351 7.93 19.74 -33.26
C THR A 351 9.15 19.85 -34.17
N VAL A 352 9.15 20.80 -35.12
CA VAL A 352 10.28 21.08 -36.01
C VAL A 352 11.44 21.67 -35.20
N TRP A 353 11.19 22.72 -34.41
CA TRP A 353 12.21 23.33 -33.55
C TRP A 353 12.86 22.32 -32.59
N LEU A 354 12.06 21.51 -31.90
CA LEU A 354 12.55 20.47 -30.98
C LEU A 354 13.45 19.44 -31.67
N LYS A 355 13.17 19.09 -32.94
CA LYS A 355 13.98 18.13 -33.71
C LYS A 355 15.26 18.75 -34.26
N GLU A 356 15.19 19.98 -34.74
CA GLU A 356 16.27 20.62 -35.50
C GLU A 356 17.28 21.34 -34.61
N VAL A 357 16.85 21.97 -33.52
CA VAL A 357 17.71 22.80 -32.65
C VAL A 357 18.33 22.01 -31.51
N ILE A 358 17.52 21.18 -30.87
CA ILE A 358 17.93 20.49 -29.64
C ILE A 358 18.62 19.15 -29.95
N SER A 359 18.88 18.91 -31.25
CA SER A 359 19.20 17.61 -31.85
C SER A 359 18.04 16.61 -31.68
N HIS A 360 18.04 15.51 -32.43
CA HIS A 360 16.94 14.53 -32.56
C HIS A 360 16.54 13.80 -31.24
N SER A 361 16.88 14.38 -30.10
CA SER A 361 16.73 13.89 -28.75
C SER A 361 15.30 13.85 -28.26
N LEU A 362 14.53 14.94 -28.46
CA LEU A 362 13.18 15.04 -27.91
C LEU A 362 12.15 14.34 -28.80
N SER A 363 11.51 13.31 -28.25
CA SER A 363 10.50 12.52 -28.96
C SER A 363 9.12 13.19 -29.02
N TYR A 364 8.85 14.16 -28.12
CA TYR A 364 7.64 14.99 -28.04
C TYR A 364 7.94 16.29 -27.25
N ASN A 365 6.99 17.23 -27.21
CA ASN A 365 7.06 18.42 -26.33
C ASN A 365 6.63 18.04 -24.90
N PRO A 366 7.53 17.99 -23.91
CA PRO A 366 7.17 17.56 -22.56
C PRO A 366 6.43 18.62 -21.72
N PHE A 367 6.20 19.82 -22.27
CA PHE A 367 5.56 20.94 -21.55
C PHE A 367 4.16 21.27 -22.08
N GLU A 368 3.73 20.64 -23.18
CA GLU A 368 2.41 20.83 -23.78
C GLU A 368 1.29 20.31 -22.86
N ILE A 369 1.54 19.17 -22.23
CA ILE A 369 0.58 18.52 -21.32
C ILE A 369 0.70 19.13 -19.92
N ARG A 370 -0.34 19.86 -19.52
CA ARG A 370 -0.40 20.56 -18.23
C ARG A 370 -1.39 19.95 -17.23
N LYS A 371 -2.16 18.96 -17.68
CA LYS A 371 -3.17 18.26 -16.89
C LYS A 371 -2.65 16.89 -16.51
N ALA A 372 -2.67 16.57 -15.22
CA ALA A 372 -2.14 15.31 -14.70
C ALA A 372 -2.87 14.11 -15.31
N GLU A 373 -4.19 14.22 -15.53
CA GLU A 373 -5.03 13.19 -16.13
C GLU A 373 -4.69 12.89 -17.60
N LEU A 374 -3.90 13.76 -18.25
CA LEU A 374 -3.48 13.62 -19.63
C LEU A 374 -2.02 13.19 -19.77
N GLU A 375 -1.29 13.08 -18.66
CA GLU A 375 0.15 12.79 -18.66
C GLU A 375 0.40 11.28 -18.64
N PRO A 376 0.83 10.65 -19.75
CA PRO A 376 0.99 9.19 -19.83
C PRO A 376 2.07 8.67 -18.88
N ASN A 377 3.11 9.48 -18.64
CA ASN A 377 4.27 9.12 -17.84
C ASN A 377 4.23 9.80 -16.46
N LEU A 378 3.04 10.20 -15.99
CA LEU A 378 2.85 11.01 -14.78
C LEU A 378 3.72 10.52 -13.62
N PHE A 379 3.77 9.20 -13.44
CA PHE A 379 4.47 8.61 -12.32
C PHE A 379 5.99 8.59 -12.43
N ASN A 380 6.54 8.55 -13.64
CA ASN A 380 7.99 8.68 -13.86
C ASN A 380 8.44 10.14 -13.72
N LEU A 381 7.51 11.07 -13.95
CA LEU A 381 7.73 12.51 -13.88
C LEU A 381 7.47 13.10 -12.49
N PHE A 382 7.02 12.28 -11.55
CA PHE A 382 6.68 12.74 -10.23
C PHE A 382 7.94 13.06 -9.42
N VAL A 383 8.13 14.33 -9.10
CA VAL A 383 9.25 14.81 -8.29
C VAL A 383 8.70 15.52 -7.06
N SER A 384 8.47 14.79 -5.99
CA SER A 384 8.22 15.41 -4.69
C SER A 384 8.71 14.52 -3.57
N GLU A 385 10.03 14.35 -3.52
CA GLU A 385 10.69 13.81 -2.34
C GLU A 385 10.33 14.66 -1.11
N SER A 386 10.10 15.97 -1.27
CA SER A 386 9.72 16.88 -0.18
C SER A 386 8.34 16.57 0.40
N PHE A 387 7.30 16.38 -0.43
CA PHE A 387 5.96 16.03 0.04
C PHE A 387 5.94 14.65 0.71
N TRP A 388 6.58 13.66 0.09
CA TRP A 388 6.62 12.30 0.64
C TRP A 388 7.53 12.21 1.87
N ALA A 389 8.73 12.78 1.87
CA ALA A 389 9.65 12.64 3.01
C ALA A 389 9.09 13.25 4.31
N LEU A 390 8.26 14.28 4.22
CA LEU A 390 7.63 14.90 5.40
C LEU A 390 6.36 14.18 5.84
N ASN A 391 5.65 13.52 4.93
CA ASN A 391 4.31 12.99 5.17
C ASN A 391 4.12 11.51 4.81
N ASP A 392 5.20 10.76 4.64
CA ASP A 392 5.21 9.43 3.99
C ASP A 392 4.25 8.46 4.66
N ASP A 393 4.08 8.57 5.98
CA ASP A 393 3.15 7.72 6.72
C ASP A 393 1.72 8.30 6.78
N LEU A 394 1.56 9.62 6.75
CA LEU A 394 0.28 10.25 7.07
C LEU A 394 -0.75 10.08 5.96
N TRP A 395 -0.38 10.29 4.70
CA TRP A 395 -1.31 10.17 3.58
C TRP A 395 -1.56 8.71 3.14
N ARG A 396 -0.68 7.79 3.56
CA ARG A 396 -0.81 6.35 3.29
C ARG A 396 -1.70 5.63 4.28
N ILE A 397 -1.84 6.18 5.49
CA ILE A 397 -2.72 5.63 6.50
C ILE A 397 -4.18 5.89 6.11
N PRO A 398 -5.09 4.90 6.26
CA PRO A 398 -6.51 5.14 6.04
C PRO A 398 -7.07 6.13 7.09
N GLN A 399 -7.17 7.41 6.71
CA GLN A 399 -7.72 8.49 7.52
C GLN A 399 -8.37 9.57 6.66
N ALA A 400 -9.24 10.39 7.24
CA ALA A 400 -9.85 11.52 6.54
C ALA A 400 -8.86 12.69 6.49
N ALA A 401 -8.65 13.26 5.30
CA ALA A 401 -7.65 14.29 5.10
C ALA A 401 -8.08 15.36 4.09
N ILE A 402 -7.52 16.57 4.22
CA ILE A 402 -7.68 17.68 3.28
C ILE A 402 -6.30 18.17 2.87
N LEU A 403 -6.06 18.22 1.56
CA LEU A 403 -4.86 18.81 0.97
C LEU A 403 -5.24 20.10 0.28
N PHE A 404 -4.81 21.22 0.84
CA PHE A 404 -4.90 22.51 0.18
C PHE A 404 -3.73 22.71 -0.78
N GLY A 405 -3.95 23.44 -1.87
CA GLY A 405 -2.85 23.81 -2.76
C GLY A 405 -3.32 24.74 -3.86
N GLU A 406 -2.37 25.47 -4.43
CA GLU A 406 -2.63 26.45 -5.49
C GLU A 406 -3.27 25.83 -6.75
N GLN A 407 -3.88 26.68 -7.59
CA GLN A 407 -4.29 26.25 -8.92
C GLN A 407 -3.05 25.86 -9.75
N GLY A 408 -3.08 24.68 -10.35
CA GLY A 408 -1.88 24.11 -11.00
C GLY A 408 -0.81 23.60 -10.02
N GLY A 409 -1.06 23.65 -8.71
CA GLY A 409 -0.15 23.21 -7.65
C GLY A 409 0.12 21.71 -7.58
N GLY A 410 -0.37 20.88 -8.52
CA GLY A 410 -0.12 19.44 -8.52
C GLY A 410 -1.07 18.58 -7.68
N LYS A 411 -2.17 19.13 -7.15
CA LYS A 411 -3.15 18.39 -6.33
C LYS A 411 -3.67 17.10 -6.99
N THR A 412 -4.13 17.20 -8.25
CA THR A 412 -4.58 16.04 -9.04
C THR A 412 -3.45 15.01 -9.24
N THR A 413 -2.20 15.47 -9.35
CA THR A 413 -1.05 14.57 -9.43
C THR A 413 -0.91 13.78 -8.13
N ILE A 414 -0.94 14.44 -6.97
CA ILE A 414 -0.89 13.75 -5.66
C ILE A 414 -2.04 12.76 -5.50
N ALA A 415 -3.26 13.14 -5.90
CA ALA A 415 -4.40 12.23 -5.89
C ALA A 415 -4.11 10.96 -6.70
N PHE A 416 -3.57 11.07 -7.92
CA PHE A 416 -3.22 9.90 -8.73
C PHE A 416 -2.05 9.11 -8.19
N MET A 417 -1.04 9.76 -7.61
CA MET A 417 0.05 9.04 -6.92
C MET A 417 -0.51 8.19 -5.78
N LEU A 418 -1.43 8.73 -4.97
CA LEU A 418 -2.09 7.99 -3.89
C LEU A 418 -2.96 6.86 -4.42
N VAL A 419 -3.71 7.06 -5.51
CA VAL A 419 -4.42 5.95 -6.15
C VAL A 419 -3.44 4.85 -6.54
N ARG A 420 -2.40 5.19 -7.32
CA ARG A 420 -1.41 4.21 -7.78
C ARG A 420 -0.78 3.48 -6.61
N GLU A 421 -0.35 4.21 -5.59
CA GLU A 421 0.25 3.62 -4.41
C GLU A 421 -0.70 2.64 -3.72
N HIS A 422 -1.96 3.01 -3.46
CA HIS A 422 -2.93 2.08 -2.89
C HIS A 422 -3.19 0.86 -3.78
N ARG A 423 -3.08 1.00 -5.11
CA ARG A 423 -3.20 -0.09 -6.08
C ARG A 423 -1.98 -1.02 -6.10
N GLU A 424 -0.79 -0.47 -5.89
CA GLU A 424 0.50 -1.18 -5.94
C GLU A 424 0.99 -1.68 -4.57
N THR A 425 0.49 -1.10 -3.47
CA THR A 425 0.87 -1.46 -2.11
C THR A 425 0.61 -2.95 -1.93
N ARG A 426 1.70 -3.72 -1.88
CA ARG A 426 1.62 -5.15 -1.68
C ARG A 426 0.99 -5.44 -0.33
N PRO A 427 0.36 -6.62 -0.18
CA PRO A 427 -0.15 -7.09 1.10
C PRO A 427 0.98 -7.35 2.09
N ASP A 428 1.52 -6.30 2.70
CA ASP A 428 2.14 -6.50 3.99
C ASP A 428 1.00 -6.83 4.96
N ILE A 429 1.09 -7.99 5.63
CA ILE A 429 0.06 -8.50 6.55
C ILE A 429 -0.23 -7.48 7.67
N SER A 430 0.71 -6.57 7.95
CA SER A 430 0.55 -5.49 8.91
C SER A 430 -0.21 -4.28 8.37
N LYS A 431 -0.25 -4.07 7.05
CA LYS A 431 -0.83 -2.88 6.43
C LYS A 431 -2.26 -3.13 5.97
N LYS A 432 -3.16 -2.32 6.53
CA LYS A 432 -4.58 -2.25 6.16
C LYS A 432 -4.73 -1.99 4.67
N ARG A 433 -5.52 -2.81 3.97
CA ARG A 433 -5.74 -2.65 2.52
C ARG A 433 -6.84 -1.64 2.21
N VAL A 434 -6.57 -0.79 1.24
CA VAL A 434 -7.43 0.33 0.84
C VAL A 434 -7.87 0.14 -0.61
N PHE A 435 -9.17 0.22 -0.87
CA PHE A 435 -9.71 0.33 -2.21
C PHE A 435 -9.78 1.82 -2.60
N PRO A 436 -8.88 2.33 -3.46
CA PRO A 436 -8.86 3.73 -3.84
C PRO A 436 -9.92 4.03 -4.91
N VAL A 437 -10.65 5.12 -4.73
CA VAL A 437 -11.65 5.64 -5.67
C VAL A 437 -11.28 7.07 -6.01
N TYR A 438 -11.07 7.38 -7.28
CA TYR A 438 -10.79 8.77 -7.69
C TYR A 438 -12.09 9.47 -8.09
N PHE A 439 -12.42 10.58 -7.44
CA PHE A 439 -13.68 11.28 -7.67
C PHE A 439 -13.45 12.75 -8.05
N PRO A 440 -13.51 13.11 -9.35
CA PRO A 440 -13.54 14.50 -9.76
C PRO A 440 -14.90 15.10 -9.38
N LEU A 441 -14.90 16.01 -8.41
CA LEU A 441 -16.11 16.67 -7.92
C LEU A 441 -16.26 18.04 -8.59
N GLU A 442 -17.38 18.24 -9.28
CA GLU A 442 -17.77 19.54 -9.82
C GLU A 442 -18.91 20.11 -8.97
N ILE A 443 -18.74 21.34 -8.50
CA ILE A 443 -19.74 22.03 -7.70
C ILE A 443 -20.29 23.18 -8.54
N ASN A 444 -21.60 23.15 -8.80
CA ASN A 444 -22.28 24.30 -9.36
C ASN A 444 -22.63 25.27 -8.22
N PRO A 445 -22.06 26.48 -8.18
CA PRO A 445 -22.33 27.45 -7.12
C PRO A 445 -23.77 27.97 -7.13
N SER A 446 -24.55 27.70 -8.18
CA SER A 446 -25.91 28.22 -8.36
C SER A 446 -27.00 27.38 -7.70
N SER A 447 -26.69 26.14 -7.31
CA SER A 447 -27.65 25.20 -6.74
C SER A 447 -27.43 25.04 -5.24
N GLU A 448 -28.52 25.08 -4.47
CA GLU A 448 -28.50 24.66 -3.07
C GLU A 448 -28.16 23.15 -3.01
N ILE A 449 -27.10 22.79 -2.29
CA ILE A 449 -26.60 21.41 -2.23
C ILE A 449 -27.00 20.80 -0.90
N ALA A 450 -27.99 19.91 -0.93
CA ALA A 450 -28.35 19.11 0.23
C ALA A 450 -27.24 18.09 0.57
N PRO A 451 -27.02 17.72 1.85
CA PRO A 451 -26.01 16.72 2.23
C PRO A 451 -26.15 15.38 1.49
N SER A 452 -27.39 14.98 1.16
CA SER A 452 -27.67 13.76 0.41
C SER A 452 -27.05 13.74 -0.99
N PHE A 453 -26.84 14.92 -1.60
CA PHE A 453 -26.16 15.03 -2.90
C PHE A 453 -24.75 14.45 -2.83
N PHE A 454 -23.99 14.76 -1.78
CA PHE A 454 -22.62 14.27 -1.65
C PHE A 454 -22.56 12.76 -1.42
N LEU A 455 -23.47 12.21 -0.61
CA LEU A 455 -23.56 10.75 -0.43
C LEU A 455 -23.90 10.06 -1.75
N ASP A 456 -24.78 10.64 -2.56
CA ASP A 456 -25.14 10.09 -3.88
C ASP A 456 -23.97 10.18 -4.86
N ALA A 457 -23.26 11.30 -4.85
CA ALA A 457 -22.08 11.49 -5.68
C ALA A 457 -20.95 10.51 -5.30
N LEU A 458 -20.68 10.32 -4.01
CA LEU A 458 -19.70 9.34 -3.52
C LEU A 458 -20.12 7.90 -3.86
N ALA A 459 -21.40 7.57 -3.69
CA ALA A 459 -21.95 6.26 -4.05
C ALA A 459 -21.78 5.97 -5.54
N ASN A 460 -22.06 6.95 -6.40
CA ASN A 460 -21.87 6.82 -7.84
C ASN A 460 -20.39 6.69 -8.23
N ALA A 461 -19.50 7.46 -7.59
CA ALA A 461 -18.06 7.34 -7.84
C ALA A 461 -17.51 5.97 -7.44
N LEU A 462 -17.88 5.48 -6.25
CA LEU A 462 -17.50 4.14 -5.80
C LEU A 462 -18.11 3.06 -6.70
N ALA A 463 -19.39 3.18 -7.07
CA ALA A 463 -20.06 2.23 -7.96
C ALA A 463 -19.37 2.12 -9.32
N ARG A 464 -18.95 3.24 -9.91
CA ARG A 464 -18.22 3.27 -11.18
C ARG A 464 -16.90 2.49 -11.07
N ASP A 465 -16.04 2.88 -10.12
CA ASP A 465 -14.71 2.27 -9.96
C ASP A 465 -14.82 0.80 -9.54
N LEU A 466 -15.81 0.46 -8.71
CA LEU A 466 -16.11 -0.91 -8.30
C LEU A 466 -16.57 -1.75 -9.48
N LYS A 467 -17.49 -1.25 -10.31
CA LYS A 467 -17.95 -1.96 -11.53
C LYS A 467 -16.78 -2.24 -12.45
N ASP A 468 -15.94 -1.25 -12.74
CA ASP A 468 -14.78 -1.41 -13.62
C ASP A 468 -13.73 -2.37 -13.01
N PHE A 469 -13.53 -2.32 -11.70
CA PHE A 469 -12.68 -3.27 -10.99
C PHE A 469 -13.23 -4.71 -11.03
N LEU A 470 -14.52 -4.91 -10.81
CA LEU A 470 -15.15 -6.23 -10.82
C LEU A 470 -15.18 -6.86 -12.21
N VAL A 471 -15.25 -6.05 -13.27
CA VAL A 471 -15.11 -6.52 -14.65
C VAL A 471 -13.76 -7.21 -14.85
N LEU A 472 -12.71 -6.65 -14.25
CA LEU A 472 -11.36 -7.17 -14.33
C LEU A 472 -11.08 -8.26 -13.29
N ASN A 473 -11.80 -8.25 -12.17
CA ASN A 473 -11.56 -9.10 -11.01
C ASN A 473 -12.89 -9.74 -10.50
N PRO A 474 -13.61 -10.52 -11.32
CA PRO A 474 -14.97 -10.97 -11.02
C PRO A 474 -15.09 -11.75 -9.71
N TYR A 475 -14.06 -12.51 -9.38
CA TYR A 475 -14.03 -13.34 -8.19
C TYR A 475 -13.97 -12.58 -6.87
N THR A 476 -13.51 -11.31 -6.89
CA THR A 476 -13.56 -10.46 -5.70
C THR A 476 -14.99 -10.14 -5.25
N PHE A 477 -15.98 -10.37 -6.12
CA PHE A 477 -17.40 -10.40 -5.79
C PHE A 477 -17.91 -11.82 -5.55
N LEU A 478 -17.61 -12.77 -6.45
CA LEU A 478 -18.17 -14.13 -6.42
C LEU A 478 -17.84 -14.91 -5.14
N ASP A 479 -16.65 -14.66 -4.57
CA ASP A 479 -16.18 -15.34 -3.34
C ASP A 479 -16.52 -14.57 -2.07
N HIS A 480 -17.14 -13.40 -2.21
CA HIS A 480 -17.46 -12.59 -1.06
C HIS A 480 -18.64 -13.19 -0.26
N HIS A 481 -18.64 -13.03 1.06
CA HIS A 481 -19.82 -13.32 1.88
C HIS A 481 -21.11 -12.65 1.37
N GLU A 482 -22.26 -13.34 1.50
CA GLU A 482 -23.55 -12.89 0.94
C GLU A 482 -23.96 -11.46 1.34
N ASN A 483 -23.76 -11.05 2.61
CA ASN A 483 -24.08 -9.68 3.03
C ASN A 483 -23.31 -8.61 2.24
N LYS A 484 -22.09 -8.93 1.82
CA LYS A 484 -21.20 -8.03 1.09
C LYS A 484 -21.49 -8.07 -0.40
N LYS A 485 -21.78 -9.25 -0.96
CA LYS A 485 -22.35 -9.38 -2.32
C LYS A 485 -23.60 -8.53 -2.47
N PHE A 486 -24.51 -8.63 -1.50
CA PHE A 486 -25.72 -7.83 -1.45
C PHE A 486 -25.42 -6.32 -1.43
N ALA A 487 -24.52 -5.85 -0.56
CA ALA A 487 -24.15 -4.43 -0.50
C ALA A 487 -23.53 -3.91 -1.82
N ILE A 488 -22.67 -4.70 -2.45
CA ILE A 488 -22.08 -4.37 -3.76
C ILE A 488 -23.17 -4.32 -4.83
N ALA A 489 -24.01 -5.35 -4.92
CA ALA A 489 -25.11 -5.38 -5.88
C ALA A 489 -26.09 -4.23 -5.65
N ALA A 490 -26.34 -3.85 -4.40
CA ALA A 490 -27.18 -2.71 -4.04
C ALA A 490 -26.61 -1.38 -4.50
N LEU A 491 -25.33 -1.14 -4.23
CA LEU A 491 -24.65 0.08 -4.66
C LEU A 491 -24.65 0.22 -6.19
N LEU A 492 -24.30 -0.85 -6.90
CA LEU A 492 -24.25 -0.86 -8.36
C LEU A 492 -25.64 -0.70 -8.98
N THR A 493 -26.65 -1.35 -8.41
CA THR A 493 -28.05 -1.22 -8.85
C THR A 493 -28.56 0.19 -8.64
N TYR A 494 -28.27 0.78 -7.48
CA TYR A 494 -28.62 2.15 -7.14
C TYR A 494 -28.01 3.13 -8.14
N SER A 495 -26.70 3.01 -8.41
CA SER A 495 -26.01 3.90 -9.35
C SER A 495 -26.49 3.74 -10.79
N ALA A 496 -26.81 2.51 -11.21
CA ALA A 496 -27.38 2.25 -12.53
C ALA A 496 -28.87 2.68 -12.66
N GLY A 497 -29.54 2.98 -11.54
CA GLY A 497 -30.95 3.34 -11.47
C GLY A 497 -31.94 2.17 -11.57
N SER A 498 -31.52 0.99 -12.02
CA SER A 498 -32.33 -0.24 -11.99
C SER A 498 -31.48 -1.49 -12.24
N THR A 499 -31.98 -2.66 -11.81
CA THR A 499 -31.37 -3.98 -12.10
C THR A 499 -31.17 -4.20 -13.61
N LYS A 500 -32.16 -3.84 -14.43
CA LYS A 500 -32.08 -3.98 -15.89
C LYS A 500 -31.02 -3.06 -16.52
N ALA A 501 -30.89 -1.84 -15.99
CA ALA A 501 -29.84 -0.91 -16.43
C ALA A 501 -28.45 -1.43 -16.03
N LEU A 502 -28.30 -1.98 -14.82
CA LEU A 502 -27.07 -2.63 -14.38
C LEU A 502 -26.72 -3.83 -15.28
N GLU A 503 -27.66 -4.73 -15.54
CA GLU A 503 -27.48 -5.88 -16.44
C GLU A 503 -27.01 -5.42 -17.83
N THR A 504 -27.65 -4.39 -18.37
CA THR A 504 -27.28 -3.81 -19.67
C THR A 504 -25.88 -3.21 -19.65
N ALA A 505 -25.52 -2.50 -18.58
CA ALA A 505 -24.20 -1.91 -18.42
C ALA A 505 -23.11 -2.99 -18.33
N LEU A 506 -23.34 -4.08 -17.59
CA LEU A 506 -22.40 -5.20 -17.49
C LEU A 506 -22.29 -5.99 -18.79
N LYS A 507 -23.39 -6.24 -19.50
CA LYS A 507 -23.38 -6.93 -20.80
C LYS A 507 -22.70 -6.12 -21.91
N ARG A 508 -22.59 -4.79 -21.76
CA ARG A 508 -21.81 -3.95 -22.69
C ARG A 508 -20.30 -4.07 -22.49
N THR A 509 -19.87 -4.65 -21.37
CA THR A 509 -18.47 -5.01 -21.15
C THR A 509 -18.17 -6.34 -21.86
N SER A 510 -16.89 -6.72 -21.97
CA SER A 510 -16.48 -8.02 -22.52
C SER A 510 -16.86 -9.22 -21.64
N LEU A 511 -17.44 -9.01 -20.45
CA LEU A 511 -17.81 -10.08 -19.51
C LEU A 511 -18.75 -11.14 -20.10
N SER A 512 -19.71 -10.75 -20.95
CA SER A 512 -20.67 -11.70 -21.52
C SER A 512 -20.05 -12.72 -22.48
N ASN A 513 -18.80 -12.50 -22.89
CA ASN A 513 -18.09 -13.39 -23.80
C ASN A 513 -17.45 -14.57 -23.08
N HIS A 514 -17.37 -14.55 -21.74
CA HIS A 514 -16.73 -15.60 -20.94
C HIS A 514 -17.67 -16.12 -19.84
N THR A 515 -17.52 -17.40 -19.47
CA THR A 515 -18.39 -18.09 -18.50
C THR A 515 -18.39 -17.41 -17.14
N THR A 516 -17.20 -17.05 -16.64
CA THR A 516 -17.01 -16.32 -15.37
C THR A 516 -17.75 -14.98 -15.36
N GLY A 517 -17.70 -14.24 -16.47
CA GLY A 517 -18.38 -12.94 -16.58
C GLY A 517 -19.90 -13.07 -16.66
N LYS A 518 -20.43 -14.12 -17.32
CA LYS A 518 -21.86 -14.45 -17.26
C LYS A 518 -22.29 -14.80 -15.83
N TRP A 519 -21.51 -15.62 -15.14
CA TRP A 519 -21.79 -16.00 -13.75
C TRP A 519 -21.76 -14.80 -12.80
N LEU A 520 -20.79 -13.89 -12.95
CA LEU A 520 -20.77 -12.60 -12.25
C LEU A 520 -22.06 -11.81 -12.47
N ILE A 521 -22.48 -11.65 -13.73
CA ILE A 521 -23.72 -10.94 -14.07
C ILE A 521 -24.91 -11.61 -13.38
N ASP A 522 -25.06 -12.93 -13.51
CA ASP A 522 -26.19 -13.66 -12.93
C ASP A 522 -26.23 -13.54 -11.40
N GLN A 523 -25.08 -13.68 -10.72
CA GLN A 523 -24.99 -13.54 -9.26
C GLN A 523 -25.27 -12.11 -8.81
N MET A 524 -24.78 -11.11 -9.54
CA MET A 524 -25.01 -9.70 -9.22
C MET A 524 -26.49 -9.33 -9.39
N ILE A 525 -27.11 -9.85 -10.45
CA ILE A 525 -28.54 -9.65 -10.71
C ILE A 525 -29.40 -10.39 -9.69
N GLN A 526 -29.06 -11.62 -9.32
CA GLN A 526 -29.74 -12.38 -8.26
C GLN A 526 -29.71 -11.62 -6.93
N ASN A 527 -28.53 -11.15 -6.51
CA ASN A 527 -28.38 -10.34 -5.29
C ASN A 527 -29.09 -8.97 -5.38
N SER A 528 -29.33 -8.47 -6.59
CA SER A 528 -30.08 -7.23 -6.80
C SER A 528 -31.60 -7.40 -6.75
N TYR A 529 -32.15 -8.58 -7.08
CA TYR A 529 -33.60 -8.79 -7.06
C TYR A 529 -34.18 -8.81 -5.65
N ASP A 530 -33.37 -9.17 -4.65
CA ASP A 530 -33.70 -9.03 -3.24
C ASP A 530 -33.87 -7.55 -2.81
N LEU A 531 -33.42 -6.62 -3.67
CA LEU A 531 -33.71 -5.19 -3.61
C LEU A 531 -35.01 -4.89 -4.38
N HIS A 532 -36.11 -5.55 -4.03
CA HIS A 532 -37.41 -5.04 -4.49
C HIS A 532 -37.48 -3.54 -4.18
N PRO A 533 -37.99 -2.69 -5.11
CA PRO A 533 -38.03 -1.23 -5.01
C PRO A 533 -39.04 -0.79 -3.94
N GLY A 534 -38.75 -1.17 -2.71
CA GLY A 534 -39.52 -0.94 -1.53
C GLY A 534 -38.68 -0.24 -0.45
N PRO A 535 -39.26 -0.05 0.73
CA PRO A 535 -38.67 0.76 1.80
C PRO A 535 -37.34 0.22 2.36
N LYS A 536 -36.83 -0.95 1.93
CA LYS A 536 -35.54 -1.49 2.42
C LYS A 536 -34.32 -0.71 1.90
N LEU A 537 -34.28 -0.34 0.62
CA LEU A 537 -33.20 0.52 0.10
C LEU A 537 -33.28 1.94 0.69
N ALA A 538 -34.50 2.40 0.98
CA ALA A 538 -34.74 3.67 1.68
C ALA A 538 -34.47 3.59 3.20
N LYS A 539 -34.32 2.39 3.77
CA LYS A 539 -34.02 2.15 5.19
C LYS A 539 -32.54 1.85 5.44
N MET A 540 -31.82 1.30 4.47
CA MET A 540 -30.38 1.14 4.59
C MET A 540 -29.73 2.51 4.51
N ASP A 541 -28.95 2.82 5.53
CA ASP A 541 -28.13 4.03 5.53
C ASP A 541 -27.14 3.94 4.36
N LYS A 542 -27.06 4.98 3.53
CA LYS A 542 -26.10 5.04 2.42
C LYS A 542 -24.67 4.87 2.94
N ILE A 543 -24.38 5.34 4.14
CA ILE A 543 -23.09 5.15 4.81
C ILE A 543 -22.82 3.66 5.06
N GLU A 544 -23.84 2.88 5.46
CA GLU A 544 -23.72 1.44 5.65
C GLU A 544 -23.45 0.73 4.31
N ILE A 545 -24.13 1.11 3.23
CA ILE A 545 -23.85 0.56 1.90
C ILE A 545 -22.41 0.86 1.49
N LEU A 546 -21.95 2.12 1.62
CA LEU A 546 -20.56 2.52 1.34
C LEU A 546 -19.55 1.78 2.23
N GLN A 547 -19.92 1.43 3.46
CA GLN A 547 -19.08 0.64 4.37
C GLN A 547 -18.91 -0.80 3.93
N GLN A 548 -19.97 -1.38 3.35
CA GLN A 548 -20.03 -2.81 3.05
C GLN A 548 -19.61 -3.12 1.61
N ALA A 549 -19.86 -2.21 0.66
CA ALA A 549 -19.59 -2.38 -0.76
C ALA A 549 -18.11 -2.21 -1.11
N ARG A 550 -17.29 -3.20 -0.76
CA ARG A 550 -15.85 -3.27 -1.09
C ARG A 550 -15.53 -4.62 -1.71
N PRO A 551 -14.58 -4.70 -2.66
CA PRO A 551 -14.14 -6.00 -3.17
C PRO A 551 -13.49 -6.83 -2.05
N LEU A 552 -13.53 -8.15 -2.22
CA LEU A 552 -12.85 -9.06 -1.31
C LEU A 552 -11.36 -8.70 -1.22
N GLY A 553 -10.84 -8.67 0.01
CA GLY A 553 -9.45 -8.37 0.28
C GLY A 553 -9.16 -6.90 0.57
N PHE A 554 -10.14 -6.00 0.55
CA PHE A 554 -9.98 -4.60 0.98
C PHE A 554 -10.74 -4.32 2.29
N ASP A 555 -10.03 -3.81 3.29
CA ASP A 555 -10.61 -3.49 4.60
C ASP A 555 -11.28 -2.12 4.63
N HIS A 556 -10.77 -1.22 3.79
CA HIS A 556 -11.13 0.20 3.75
C HIS A 556 -11.38 0.67 2.33
N THR A 557 -12.12 1.76 2.19
CA THR A 557 -12.22 2.54 0.95
C THR A 557 -11.59 3.89 1.19
N CYS A 558 -10.79 4.39 0.26
CA CYS A 558 -10.33 5.79 0.28
C CYS A 558 -10.83 6.48 -0.98
N ILE A 559 -11.68 7.50 -0.81
CA ILE A 559 -12.21 8.29 -1.91
C ILE A 559 -11.39 9.58 -2.00
N LEU A 560 -10.63 9.70 -3.08
CA LEU A 560 -9.73 10.81 -3.39
C LEU A 560 -10.53 11.82 -4.22
N VAL A 561 -11.08 12.82 -3.53
CA VAL A 561 -12.01 13.79 -4.09
C VAL A 561 -11.27 15.02 -4.59
N ASP A 562 -11.16 15.14 -5.91
CA ASP A 562 -10.48 16.26 -6.56
C ASP A 562 -11.51 17.31 -7.00
N LEU A 563 -11.55 18.44 -6.29
CA LEU A 563 -12.48 19.52 -6.63
C LEU A 563 -12.07 20.17 -7.94
N LYS A 564 -12.86 19.93 -8.99
CA LYS A 564 -12.67 20.54 -10.30
C LYS A 564 -13.25 21.95 -10.30
N VAL A 565 -12.38 22.87 -10.68
CA VAL A 565 -12.67 24.30 -10.73
C VAL A 565 -12.89 24.63 -12.19
N ASN A 566 -14.06 25.17 -12.51
CA ASN A 566 -14.29 25.67 -13.85
C ASN A 566 -13.41 26.91 -14.08
N ALA A 567 -12.64 26.92 -15.17
CA ALA A 567 -11.76 28.03 -15.53
C ALA A 567 -12.53 29.36 -15.69
N ASP A 568 -13.82 29.29 -16.02
CA ASP A 568 -14.68 30.46 -16.23
C ASP A 568 -15.19 31.09 -14.92
N THR A 569 -15.16 30.35 -13.79
CA THR A 569 -15.54 30.90 -12.48
C THR A 569 -14.34 31.59 -11.84
N GLN A 570 -14.13 32.85 -12.22
CA GLN A 570 -12.90 33.62 -11.94
C GLN A 570 -12.57 33.88 -10.47
N LYS A 571 -13.45 33.61 -9.49
CA LYS A 571 -13.13 33.72 -8.05
C LYS A 571 -13.89 32.72 -7.22
N PHE A 572 -13.17 32.00 -6.35
CA PHE A 572 -13.81 31.31 -5.25
C PHE A 572 -14.41 32.35 -4.31
N ASN A 573 -15.62 32.06 -3.86
CA ASN A 573 -16.30 32.87 -2.88
C ASN A 573 -16.70 31.99 -1.69
N SER A 574 -17.06 32.65 -0.60
CA SER A 574 -17.60 32.01 0.59
C SER A 574 -18.82 31.11 0.28
N THR A 575 -19.58 31.39 -0.78
CA THR A 575 -20.75 30.58 -1.16
C THR A 575 -20.34 29.17 -1.58
N THR A 576 -19.33 29.00 -2.44
CA THR A 576 -18.85 27.68 -2.84
C THR A 576 -18.25 26.92 -1.65
N ALA A 577 -17.52 27.61 -0.77
CA ALA A 577 -17.01 27.02 0.47
C ALA A 577 -18.14 26.56 1.40
N ASN A 578 -19.21 27.37 1.54
CA ASN A 578 -20.38 27.01 2.33
C ASN A 578 -21.10 25.77 1.77
N HIS A 579 -21.15 25.62 0.44
CA HIS A 579 -21.70 24.40 -0.18
C HIS A 579 -20.88 23.14 0.12
N LEU A 580 -19.58 23.28 0.40
CA LEU A 580 -18.72 22.16 0.82
C LEU A 580 -18.83 21.82 2.30
N GLN A 581 -19.34 22.72 3.15
CA GLN A 581 -19.38 22.50 4.59
C GLN A 581 -20.15 21.22 4.98
N PRO A 582 -21.34 20.92 4.42
CA PRO A 582 -22.02 19.66 4.69
C PRO A 582 -21.21 18.44 4.28
N PHE A 583 -20.34 18.56 3.27
CA PHE A 583 -19.48 17.47 2.84
C PHE A 583 -18.38 17.19 3.86
N LEU A 584 -17.77 18.23 4.43
CA LEU A 584 -16.78 18.09 5.50
C LEU A 584 -17.36 17.39 6.73
N GLU A 585 -18.60 17.73 7.10
CA GLU A 585 -19.31 17.12 8.22
C GLU A 585 -19.56 15.61 8.01
N LEU A 586 -19.67 15.16 6.76
CA LEU A 586 -19.82 13.74 6.40
C LEU A 586 -18.51 12.94 6.49
N MET A 587 -17.34 13.58 6.43
CA MET A 587 -16.05 12.87 6.36
C MET A 587 -15.81 11.99 7.59
N MET A 588 -16.15 12.46 8.79
CA MET A 588 -15.94 11.70 10.03
C MET A 588 -16.92 10.52 10.20
N PRO A 589 -18.24 10.68 9.96
CA PRO A 589 -19.16 9.54 9.83
C PRO A 589 -18.68 8.47 8.85
N LEU A 590 -18.21 8.88 7.66
CA LEU A 590 -17.66 7.96 6.66
C LEU A 590 -16.40 7.25 7.17
N ALA A 591 -15.48 7.98 7.81
CA ALA A 591 -14.24 7.42 8.36
C ALA A 591 -14.53 6.35 9.44
N ARG A 592 -15.53 6.57 10.31
CA ARG A 592 -16.01 5.56 11.27
C ARG A 592 -16.56 4.32 10.57
N ALA A 593 -17.14 4.51 9.39
CA ALA A 593 -17.61 3.45 8.50
C ALA A 593 -16.48 2.84 7.64
N LYS A 594 -15.20 3.11 7.97
CA LYS A 594 -14.00 2.66 7.23
C LYS A 594 -13.91 3.16 5.78
N THR A 595 -14.66 4.21 5.45
CA THR A 595 -14.61 4.89 4.15
C THR A 595 -14.00 6.26 4.37
N TYR A 596 -12.75 6.43 3.99
CA TYR A 596 -12.03 7.68 4.17
C TYR A 596 -12.21 8.57 2.96
N VAL A 597 -12.23 9.87 3.20
CA VAL A 597 -12.29 10.90 2.15
C VAL A 597 -11.02 11.72 2.25
N ASN A 598 -10.28 11.80 1.15
CA ASN A 598 -9.12 12.64 0.99
C ASN A 598 -9.49 13.73 -0.02
N LEU A 599 -9.68 14.95 0.48
CA LEU A 599 -10.24 16.06 -0.28
C LEU A 599 -9.12 17.00 -0.74
N PHE A 600 -9.05 17.26 -2.04
CA PHE A 600 -8.05 18.13 -2.65
C PHE A 600 -8.68 19.48 -3.02
N LEU A 601 -8.28 20.55 -2.33
CA LEU A 601 -8.93 21.86 -2.42
C LEU A 601 -7.97 22.97 -2.87
N PRO A 602 -8.46 24.00 -3.58
CA PRO A 602 -7.72 25.24 -3.79
C PRO A 602 -7.35 25.90 -2.45
N LEU A 603 -6.16 26.52 -2.37
CA LEU A 603 -5.65 27.11 -1.12
C LEU A 603 -6.61 28.16 -0.53
N ASP A 604 -7.26 28.95 -1.38
CA ASP A 604 -8.20 30.01 -0.98
C ASP A 604 -9.37 29.52 -0.13
N PHE A 605 -9.74 28.22 -0.23
CA PHE A 605 -10.82 27.65 0.60
C PHE A 605 -10.46 27.60 2.08
N LYS A 606 -9.17 27.57 2.42
CA LYS A 606 -8.72 27.39 3.80
C LYS A 606 -9.26 28.47 4.74
N ALA A 607 -9.45 29.69 4.26
CA ALA A 607 -9.98 30.81 5.05
C ALA A 607 -11.50 30.72 5.31
N TYR A 608 -12.24 29.93 4.52
CA TYR A 608 -13.70 29.90 4.55
C TYR A 608 -14.29 28.62 5.16
N LEU A 609 -13.50 27.56 5.31
CA LEU A 609 -13.98 26.27 5.77
C LEU A 609 -13.81 26.11 7.28
N SER A 610 -14.86 25.60 7.94
CA SER A 610 -14.79 25.15 9.33
C SER A 610 -14.46 23.67 9.35
N ILE A 611 -13.17 23.32 9.50
CA ILE A 611 -12.69 21.94 9.41
C ILE A 611 -12.99 21.18 10.72
N PRO A 612 -13.76 20.07 10.67
CA PRO A 612 -14.00 19.22 11.83
C PRO A 612 -12.73 18.67 12.50
N VAL A 613 -12.77 18.51 13.83
CA VAL A 613 -11.68 17.89 14.59
C VAL A 613 -11.49 16.43 14.16
N GLY A 614 -10.23 16.02 14.00
CA GLY A 614 -9.85 14.67 13.60
C GLY A 614 -9.64 14.47 12.10
N ILE A 615 -9.89 15.51 11.29
CA ILE A 615 -9.50 15.54 9.88
C ILE A 615 -8.06 16.06 9.79
N MET A 616 -7.19 15.32 9.12
CA MET A 616 -5.83 15.77 8.82
C MET A 616 -5.89 16.92 7.81
N VAL A 617 -5.10 17.96 8.02
CA VAL A 617 -5.01 19.10 7.10
C VAL A 617 -3.56 19.32 6.73
N ASP A 618 -3.30 19.49 5.44
CA ASP A 618 -1.97 19.76 4.91
C ASP A 618 -2.03 20.77 3.75
N GLU A 619 -0.87 21.33 3.42
CA GLU A 619 -0.69 22.27 2.31
C GLU A 619 0.39 21.78 1.35
N LEU A 620 0.02 21.68 0.08
CA LEU A 620 0.93 21.35 -0.99
C LEU A 620 1.74 22.59 -1.37
N THR A 621 3.02 22.58 -1.01
CA THR A 621 3.98 23.62 -1.34
C THR A 621 5.05 23.08 -2.28
N TRP A 622 5.53 23.93 -3.20
CA TRP A 622 6.63 23.62 -4.09
C TRP A 622 7.77 24.58 -3.84
N THR A 623 8.97 24.04 -3.69
CA THR A 623 10.17 24.87 -3.67
C THR A 623 10.68 25.10 -5.10
N PRO A 624 11.48 26.15 -5.35
CA PRO A 624 12.15 26.32 -6.64
C PRO A 624 12.96 25.08 -7.07
N ALA A 625 13.62 24.41 -6.13
CA ALA A 625 14.38 23.19 -6.39
C ALA A 625 13.48 22.02 -6.84
N ASP A 626 12.28 21.87 -6.27
CA ASP A 626 11.32 20.84 -6.70
C ASP A 626 10.83 21.10 -8.13
N LEU A 627 10.58 22.38 -8.45
CA LEU A 627 10.16 22.79 -9.79
C LEU A 627 11.26 22.57 -10.84
N GLU A 628 12.52 22.88 -10.51
CA GLU A 628 13.67 22.59 -11.37
C GLU A 628 13.82 21.08 -11.62
N LYS A 629 13.72 20.26 -10.56
CA LYS A 629 13.74 18.80 -10.70
C LYS A 629 12.60 18.29 -11.56
N LEU A 630 11.38 18.83 -11.43
CA LEU A 630 10.23 18.48 -12.28
C LEU A 630 10.50 18.76 -13.76
N VAL A 631 11.06 19.93 -14.08
CA VAL A 631 11.44 20.28 -15.46
C VAL A 631 12.54 19.35 -15.97
N GLY A 632 13.54 19.04 -15.14
CA GLY A 632 14.60 18.09 -15.45
C GLY A 632 14.07 16.68 -15.76
N ALA A 633 13.20 16.14 -14.90
CA ALA A 633 12.59 14.81 -15.10
C ALA A 633 11.81 14.72 -16.42
N ARG A 634 11.05 15.77 -16.75
CA ARG A 634 10.33 15.90 -18.03
C ARG A 634 11.24 15.91 -19.24
N LEU A 635 12.36 16.63 -19.17
CA LEU A 635 13.35 16.67 -20.24
C LEU A 635 14.08 15.34 -20.39
N ILE A 636 14.48 14.71 -19.28
CA ILE A 636 15.15 13.41 -19.29
C ILE A 636 14.25 12.36 -19.94
N GLU A 637 12.97 12.28 -19.53
CA GLU A 637 12.01 11.32 -20.09
C GLU A 637 11.81 11.55 -21.60
N ALA A 638 11.49 12.78 -22.01
CA ALA A 638 11.22 13.09 -23.41
C ALA A 638 12.45 12.93 -24.32
N SER A 639 13.65 13.13 -23.76
CA SER A 639 14.93 13.06 -24.49
C SER A 639 15.63 11.71 -24.40
N LYS A 640 15.06 10.75 -23.65
CA LYS A 640 15.71 9.48 -23.28
C LYS A 640 17.09 9.70 -22.63
N GLY A 641 17.19 10.71 -21.77
CA GLY A 641 18.37 11.06 -20.99
C GLY A 641 19.44 11.89 -21.72
N GLN A 642 19.18 12.34 -22.95
CA GLN A 642 20.13 13.18 -23.69
C GLN A 642 20.17 14.64 -23.21
N ILE A 643 19.05 15.13 -22.66
CA ILE A 643 18.93 16.43 -22.03
C ILE A 643 18.70 16.18 -20.54
N VAL A 644 19.65 16.60 -19.73
CA VAL A 644 19.67 16.37 -18.28
C VAL A 644 19.43 17.66 -17.49
N SER A 645 19.48 18.82 -18.16
CA SER A 645 19.32 20.14 -17.54
C SER A 645 18.46 21.07 -18.38
N PHE A 646 17.67 21.91 -17.70
CA PHE A 646 16.87 22.95 -18.33
C PHE A 646 17.71 24.02 -19.03
N SER A 647 18.89 24.34 -18.50
CA SER A 647 19.82 25.32 -19.10
C SER A 647 20.32 24.91 -20.49
N GLN A 648 20.24 23.63 -20.85
CA GLN A 648 20.64 23.16 -22.18
C GLN A 648 19.71 23.66 -23.31
N LEU A 649 18.50 24.11 -23.00
CA LEU A 649 17.55 24.68 -23.97
C LEU A 649 17.87 26.13 -24.37
N PHE A 650 18.69 26.82 -23.57
CA PHE A 650 18.96 28.26 -23.72
C PHE A 650 20.30 28.53 -24.42
N ASP A 651 20.40 29.69 -25.07
CA ASP A 651 21.65 30.18 -25.63
C ASP A 651 22.59 30.70 -24.51
N ARG A 652 23.87 30.91 -24.84
CA ARG A 652 24.95 31.21 -23.89
C ARG A 652 24.83 32.58 -23.22
N ASP A 653 24.03 33.47 -23.79
CA ASP A 653 23.75 34.80 -23.25
C ASP A 653 22.68 34.79 -22.15
N VAL A 654 21.91 33.71 -22.02
CA VAL A 654 20.95 33.52 -20.92
C VAL A 654 21.68 32.96 -19.71
N LEU A 655 21.70 33.73 -18.62
CA LEU A 655 22.34 33.32 -17.38
C LEU A 655 21.42 32.41 -16.56
N GLU A 656 22.00 31.59 -15.68
CA GLU A 656 21.23 30.72 -14.78
C GLU A 656 20.26 31.52 -13.91
N GLU A 657 20.63 32.75 -13.51
CA GLU A 657 19.77 33.66 -12.75
C GLU A 657 18.50 34.06 -13.53
N ASP A 658 18.58 34.19 -14.86
CA ASP A 658 17.43 34.48 -15.70
C ASP A 658 16.47 33.28 -15.78
N ILE A 659 17.02 32.07 -15.80
CA ILE A 659 16.23 30.83 -15.72
C ILE A 659 15.56 30.73 -14.35
N THR A 660 16.27 31.04 -13.26
CA THR A 660 15.69 31.10 -11.91
C THR A 660 14.57 32.13 -11.81
N ARG A 661 14.66 33.27 -12.52
CA ARG A 661 13.57 34.27 -12.58
C ARG A 661 12.28 33.68 -13.16
N LEU A 662 12.37 32.81 -14.17
CA LEU A 662 11.21 32.10 -14.72
C LEU A 662 10.51 31.23 -13.65
N VAL A 663 11.29 30.48 -12.88
CA VAL A 663 10.77 29.65 -11.77
C VAL A 663 10.12 30.51 -10.69
N ARG A 664 10.72 31.66 -10.36
CA ARG A 664 10.13 32.60 -9.38
C ARG A 664 8.81 33.20 -9.87
N VAL A 665 8.74 33.61 -11.14
CA VAL A 665 7.51 34.17 -11.75
C VAL A 665 6.38 33.14 -11.79
N ALA A 666 6.71 31.84 -11.88
CA ALA A 666 5.71 30.78 -11.80
C ALA A 666 5.02 30.65 -10.42
N GLY A 667 5.52 31.34 -9.38
CA GLY A 667 4.85 31.46 -8.09
C GLY A 667 4.65 30.11 -7.37
N ASN A 668 5.66 29.25 -7.38
CA ASN A 668 5.60 27.90 -6.79
C ASN A 668 4.48 27.01 -7.38
N SER A 669 4.00 27.27 -8.59
CA SER A 669 2.99 26.45 -9.27
C SER A 669 3.60 25.68 -10.44
N PRO A 670 3.65 24.33 -10.39
CA PRO A 670 4.05 23.49 -11.52
C PRO A 670 3.26 23.81 -12.79
N GLY A 671 1.94 23.95 -12.69
CA GLY A 671 1.07 24.22 -13.84
C GLY A 671 1.40 25.56 -14.51
N THR A 672 1.66 26.60 -13.71
CA THR A 672 2.08 27.91 -14.23
C THR A 672 3.46 27.82 -14.87
N LEU A 673 4.42 27.13 -14.24
CA LEU A 673 5.76 26.95 -14.81
C LEU A 673 5.70 26.23 -16.16
N LEU A 674 4.97 25.13 -16.26
CA LEU A 674 4.80 24.39 -17.52
C LEU A 674 4.13 25.26 -18.60
N LYS A 675 3.14 26.10 -18.25
CA LYS A 675 2.53 27.08 -19.15
C LYS A 675 3.59 28.05 -19.70
N LEU A 676 4.38 28.66 -18.82
CA LEU A 676 5.40 29.65 -19.20
C LEU A 676 6.49 29.04 -20.09
N ILE A 677 6.96 27.83 -19.76
CA ILE A 677 7.95 27.11 -20.57
C ILE A 677 7.39 26.76 -21.95
N ASN A 678 6.14 26.31 -22.03
CA ASN A 678 5.52 26.01 -23.32
C ASN A 678 5.37 27.27 -24.18
N GLN A 679 4.95 28.39 -23.60
CA GLN A 679 4.86 29.69 -24.29
C GLN A 679 6.23 30.15 -24.81
N LEU A 680 7.28 29.96 -24.02
CA LEU A 680 8.65 30.27 -24.37
C LEU A 680 9.15 29.44 -25.56
N ILE A 681 8.82 28.15 -25.59
CA ILE A 681 9.14 27.26 -26.71
C ILE A 681 8.35 27.64 -27.97
N GLU A 682 7.06 27.94 -27.84
CA GLU A 682 6.21 28.37 -28.95
C GLU A 682 6.72 29.68 -29.56
N LEU A 683 7.00 30.68 -28.73
CA LEU A 683 7.53 31.97 -29.18
C LEU A 683 8.90 31.82 -29.85
N GLN A 684 9.78 30.96 -29.31
CA GLN A 684 11.08 30.70 -29.93
C GLN A 684 10.94 29.98 -31.28
N ALA A 685 10.07 28.98 -31.37
CA ALA A 685 9.83 28.22 -32.59
C ALA A 685 9.29 29.12 -33.71
N ASP A 686 8.44 30.09 -33.36
CA ASP A 686 7.88 31.07 -34.31
C ASP A 686 8.90 32.14 -34.71
N LYS A 687 9.73 32.63 -33.78
CA LYS A 687 10.74 33.68 -34.02
C LYS A 687 11.92 33.16 -34.83
N THR A 688 12.54 32.07 -34.40
CA THR A 688 13.79 31.54 -34.95
C THR A 688 13.85 30.01 -34.78
N PRO A 689 13.29 29.22 -35.72
CA PRO A 689 13.12 27.78 -35.59
C PRO A 689 14.43 26.97 -35.53
N PHE A 690 15.60 27.61 -35.70
CA PHE A 690 16.92 26.98 -35.74
C PHE A 690 17.89 27.42 -34.62
N SER A 691 17.44 28.22 -33.65
CA SER A 691 18.27 28.64 -32.51
C SER A 691 17.66 28.27 -31.17
N LYS A 692 18.55 28.14 -30.17
CA LYS A 692 18.17 28.01 -28.77
C LYS A 692 17.41 29.25 -28.27
N ILE A 693 16.73 29.13 -27.13
CA ILE A 693 15.99 30.24 -26.54
C ILE A 693 16.97 31.36 -26.17
N ASP A 694 16.74 32.55 -26.74
CA ASP A 694 17.52 33.76 -26.48
C ASP A 694 16.92 34.58 -25.32
N LEU A 695 17.71 35.54 -24.80
CA LEU A 695 17.30 36.37 -23.68
C LEU A 695 16.07 37.24 -23.98
N ASP A 696 15.90 37.68 -25.22
CA ASP A 696 14.79 38.55 -25.64
C ASP A 696 13.44 37.80 -25.64
N THR A 697 13.44 36.54 -26.09
CA THR A 697 12.29 35.63 -26.00
C THR A 697 11.93 35.37 -24.53
N LEU A 698 12.92 35.11 -23.67
CA LEU A 698 12.70 34.92 -22.24
C LEU A 698 12.11 36.17 -21.57
N GLU A 699 12.70 37.35 -21.82
CA GLU A 699 12.20 38.62 -21.28
C GLU A 699 10.79 38.95 -21.77
N THR A 700 10.44 38.57 -23.00
CA THR A 700 9.07 38.73 -23.53
C THR A 700 8.06 37.92 -22.72
N VAL A 701 8.35 36.65 -22.44
CA VAL A 701 7.47 35.79 -21.63
C VAL A 701 7.38 36.27 -20.18
N LEU A 702 8.52 36.66 -19.58
CA LEU A 702 8.54 37.21 -18.22
C LEU A 702 7.74 38.51 -18.11
N LYS A 703 7.83 39.40 -19.11
CA LYS A 703 7.00 40.62 -19.15
C LYS A 703 5.54 40.29 -19.31
N SER A 704 5.17 39.35 -20.20
CA SER A 704 3.76 38.96 -20.36
C SER A 704 3.17 38.41 -19.07
N ALA A 705 3.92 37.56 -18.36
CA ALA A 705 3.49 36.96 -17.09
C ALA A 705 3.32 37.98 -15.96
N ASN A 706 4.09 39.08 -15.98
CA ASN A 706 3.94 40.18 -15.03
C ASN A 706 2.85 41.20 -15.45
N SER A 707 2.52 41.27 -16.75
CA SER A 707 1.56 42.24 -17.32
C SER A 707 0.12 41.73 -17.39
N GLU A 708 -0.06 40.40 -17.48
CA GLU A 708 -1.28 39.78 -16.98
C GLU A 708 -1.29 40.11 -15.48
N GLU A 709 -1.88 41.26 -15.09
CA GLU A 709 -2.21 41.57 -13.70
C GLU A 709 -2.64 40.26 -13.06
N GLY A 710 -1.90 39.85 -12.02
CA GLY A 710 -1.77 38.46 -11.59
C GLY A 710 -3.09 37.73 -11.36
N PRO A 711 -3.06 36.43 -11.01
CA PRO A 711 -4.26 35.82 -10.43
C PRO A 711 -4.80 36.81 -9.39
N PRO A 712 -6.09 37.20 -9.44
CA PRO A 712 -6.59 38.10 -8.43
C PRO A 712 -6.46 37.37 -7.10
N LEU A 713 -5.42 37.74 -6.33
CA LEU A 713 -5.21 37.27 -4.96
C LEU A 713 -6.46 37.53 -4.12
#